data_AF-A0AAQ0A6C5-F1
#
_entry.id   AF-A0AAQ0A6C5-F1
#
_cell.length_a   1.000
_cell.length_b   1.000
_cell.length_c   1.000
_cell.angle_alpha   90.00
_cell.angle_beta   90.00
_cell.angle_gamma   90.00
#
_symmetry.space_group_name_H-M   'P 1'
#
loop_
_entity.id
_entity.type
_entity.pdbx_description
1 polymer ?
#
loop_
_entity_poly.entity_id
_entity_poly.type
_entity_poly.pdbx_seq_one_letter_code
_entity_poly.pdbx_strand_id
1 'polypeptide(L)'
;MNKTYALVWNQTQGCWSAVGETARRRAKPGSAKRAAAVLSLLGFTAMPAFALPTGENITAGKADIIRENDGKSMSINQHTDKLITNWNDFSIAGNERVAFRQPGKQSIALNRVVGNNGSQIQGQLDANGKVFLVNPNGVLFGSGAQINVGGLVASTQNIADADFLAGNYRFSGHSTASIVNDGHITAADGGSVALLGARVSNNGVIQAKMGRVALGAGNAFKVNFDGNDLLSLQVEGGAVDAQATNGGLLKADGGEVLMTAHAAGNLLNAVVNNTGTIEAKGLANRAGKITLDGGTVKVAGKLDASAAEAGAPVGSVITRGERVDVAADTRIDTRAGNAAGTWTIEAANAGVNGDRSIGADTLSRNLDTTNVALTNTQGDLTVGGPVAWNSDRSLTLTSQKGNVDLQQALSATGANASLNVNAADKIRINEAVKLTGRNAHLELNAKNGHTLNNKAAVTLSGDNASFRSNGEDYKVLHTVADLRSIDANLGGRYVIGNTIDGANASFRSIAADSAFYGVFDGLGNTVSRLNISNPGKMTVGLFSHNAGRIANLSLRDIVTVASGLPYGSPISVGTLAGSNSGTISNVTAENVTVSTTGPAFVGGLVGSNYGGTIERASVSGRIDTDRYANTVGGLVGENLTLLNKPPVSALIRDSQADVRINAAHDGATGGLVGYNTGMIERSSSAGTINATGANAQVGGLVGINDGNGIVKQSSSSASVTARNNAVAGGLVGINMATITASRASGKVSVGERSVAGGLAGVNLGDIDSSTADGDVFAAASSTVGGLVGSNSGRIRTSQANGNVTAGNKAVAAGGFAGYNDGDIDASTATGNVVAGADSLAGGFVGRNGKAGRIHASVAQGHLRAAGQSTLGGFVGENLGFIETSQATGNVDGDHNSTVGGFVGTNGGRIEASDASGEVVAGYNSTAGGFAGINAGTLDSSNASGNVTVLNNSSAGGLVGVNTGIIRTSSANGKVVAGQSSKAGGLAGRNLGTIADSRATGAVKAGDFSSAGGLVGANESGDIARSTASGDVEAGRQSQVGGLVGSNAGVITASSSSGTVSGGRYARLGGLVGGNFGFVYGSSSTSRVDVKAGYDQSYGALVGVNYGQVKP
;
A
#
# COMPACT_ATOMS: atom_id res chain seq x y z
N MET A 1 -5.99 -33.82 5.41
CA MET A 1 -6.95 -34.92 5.62
C MET A 1 -6.93 -35.79 4.37
N ASN A 2 -6.21 -36.91 4.40
CA ASN A 2 -6.00 -37.80 3.25
C ASN A 2 -7.30 -38.51 2.89
N LYS A 3 -7.73 -38.44 1.62
CA LYS A 3 -8.87 -39.21 1.10
C LYS A 3 -8.42 -40.08 -0.07
N THR A 4 -7.73 -41.18 0.23
CA THR A 4 -7.45 -42.26 -0.73
C THR A 4 -8.69 -43.14 -0.88
N TYR A 5 -9.15 -43.35 -2.11
CA TYR A 5 -10.26 -44.25 -2.47
C TYR A 5 -9.86 -45.15 -3.63
N ALA A 6 -10.50 -46.32 -3.77
CA ALA A 6 -10.32 -47.21 -4.91
C ALA A 6 -11.61 -47.28 -5.73
N LEU A 7 -11.49 -47.36 -7.06
CA LEU A 7 -12.62 -47.56 -7.98
C LEU A 7 -12.82 -49.06 -8.23
N VAL A 8 -14.03 -49.57 -8.00
CA VAL A 8 -14.42 -50.97 -8.28
C VAL A 8 -15.62 -51.00 -9.21
N TRP A 9 -15.62 -51.92 -10.19
CA TRP A 9 -16.70 -52.06 -11.18
C TRP A 9 -17.93 -52.71 -10.54
N ASN A 10 -19.05 -51.97 -10.49
CA ASN A 10 -20.33 -52.45 -9.98
C ASN A 10 -21.15 -53.07 -11.13
N GLN A 11 -21.32 -54.39 -11.12
CA GLN A 11 -22.03 -55.12 -12.18
C GLN A 11 -23.53 -54.80 -12.26
N THR A 12 -24.16 -54.44 -11.13
CA THR A 12 -25.60 -54.15 -11.08
C THR A 12 -25.91 -52.74 -11.61
N GLN A 13 -24.97 -51.80 -11.45
CA GLN A 13 -25.12 -50.40 -11.89
C GLN A 13 -24.40 -50.05 -13.19
N GLY A 14 -23.52 -50.94 -13.70
CA GLY A 14 -22.81 -50.72 -14.95
C GLY A 14 -21.79 -49.57 -14.92
N CYS A 15 -21.33 -49.16 -13.73
CA CYS A 15 -20.39 -48.05 -13.55
C CYS A 15 -19.32 -48.35 -12.50
N TRP A 16 -18.29 -47.51 -12.45
CA TRP A 16 -17.26 -47.57 -11.41
C TRP A 16 -17.75 -46.84 -10.15
N SER A 17 -17.73 -47.52 -9.00
CA SER A 17 -18.10 -46.94 -7.70
C SER A 17 -16.86 -46.76 -6.83
N ALA A 18 -16.78 -45.64 -6.11
CA ALA A 18 -15.71 -45.36 -5.16
C ALA A 18 -15.94 -46.12 -3.84
N VAL A 19 -14.94 -46.88 -3.39
CA VAL A 19 -14.96 -47.68 -2.16
C VAL A 19 -13.68 -47.47 -1.34
N GLY A 20 -13.72 -47.86 -0.06
CA GLY A 20 -12.55 -47.79 0.84
C GLY A 20 -11.39 -48.66 0.35
N GLU A 21 -10.14 -48.25 0.63
CA GLU A 21 -8.91 -48.82 0.05
C GLU A 21 -8.68 -50.32 0.33
N THR A 22 -9.35 -50.88 1.35
CA THR A 22 -9.28 -52.29 1.74
C THR A 22 -10.30 -53.19 1.04
N ALA A 23 -11.19 -52.63 0.20
CA ALA A 23 -12.18 -53.41 -0.54
C ALA A 23 -11.53 -54.26 -1.64
N ARG A 24 -11.93 -55.54 -1.74
CA ARG A 24 -11.44 -56.47 -2.77
C ARG A 24 -11.80 -55.94 -4.18
N ARG A 25 -10.79 -55.76 -5.03
CA ARG A 25 -10.92 -55.17 -6.37
C ARG A 25 -11.42 -56.21 -7.37
N ARG A 26 -12.44 -55.85 -8.17
CA ARG A 26 -12.97 -56.67 -9.27
C ARG A 26 -12.88 -55.89 -10.58
N ALA A 27 -12.17 -56.44 -11.57
CA ALA A 27 -12.01 -55.83 -12.89
C ALA A 27 -13.23 -56.11 -13.78
N LYS A 28 -13.53 -55.20 -14.71
CA LYS A 28 -14.53 -55.38 -15.76
C LYS A 28 -14.15 -56.61 -16.61
N PRO A 29 -14.95 -57.68 -16.69
CA PRO A 29 -14.56 -58.86 -17.46
C PRO A 29 -14.55 -58.53 -18.95
N GLY A 30 -13.41 -58.81 -19.61
CA GLY A 30 -13.23 -58.63 -21.04
C GLY A 30 -13.96 -59.71 -21.84
N SER A 31 -14.75 -59.32 -22.83
CA SER A 31 -15.46 -60.24 -23.71
C SER A 31 -14.56 -60.69 -24.85
N ALA A 32 -13.97 -61.88 -24.72
CA ALA A 32 -13.35 -62.61 -25.82
C ALA A 32 -14.38 -63.53 -26.48
N LYS A 33 -14.41 -63.50 -27.82
CA LYS A 33 -15.20 -64.36 -28.71
C LYS A 33 -14.84 -65.85 -28.54
N ARG A 34 -15.84 -66.75 -28.59
CA ARG A 34 -15.82 -68.02 -29.37
C ARG A 34 -17.19 -68.69 -29.38
N ALA A 35 -17.43 -69.44 -30.46
CA ALA A 35 -18.71 -69.89 -31.01
C ALA A 35 -19.07 -71.37 -30.71
N ALA A 36 -20.35 -71.73 -30.91
CA ALA A 36 -20.89 -72.95 -31.58
C ALA A 36 -22.39 -73.15 -31.20
N ALA A 37 -23.35 -73.00 -32.13
CA ALA A 37 -24.11 -74.05 -32.87
C ALA A 37 -25.17 -74.79 -32.00
N VAL A 38 -26.46 -74.93 -32.37
CA VAL A 38 -27.00 -75.80 -33.45
C VAL A 38 -28.51 -75.54 -33.73
N LEU A 39 -28.86 -75.60 -35.02
CA LEU A 39 -30.11 -75.93 -35.78
C LEU A 39 -31.54 -75.69 -35.25
N SER A 40 -32.35 -75.05 -36.11
CA SER A 40 -33.61 -75.63 -36.61
C SER A 40 -33.99 -75.06 -37.99
N LEU A 41 -34.29 -75.97 -38.94
CA LEU A 41 -34.75 -75.74 -40.31
C LEU A 41 -36.06 -74.94 -40.40
N LEU A 42 -36.16 -74.02 -41.38
CA LEU A 42 -37.29 -73.89 -42.34
C LEU A 42 -37.01 -72.74 -43.32
N GLY A 43 -37.16 -73.03 -44.61
CA GLY A 43 -36.63 -72.22 -45.70
C GLY A 43 -37.41 -70.92 -45.97
N PHE A 44 -36.64 -69.86 -46.22
CA PHE A 44 -36.91 -68.83 -47.21
C PHE A 44 -35.55 -68.40 -47.78
N THR A 45 -35.42 -68.43 -49.10
CA THR A 45 -34.25 -67.91 -49.82
C THR A 45 -34.16 -66.40 -49.64
N ALA A 46 -33.33 -65.92 -48.72
CA ALA A 46 -32.97 -64.50 -48.64
C ALA A 46 -31.73 -64.26 -49.51
N MET A 47 -31.91 -63.58 -50.64
CA MET A 47 -30.79 -63.02 -51.40
C MET A 47 -30.03 -62.01 -50.55
N PRO A 48 -28.70 -61.85 -50.74
CA PRO A 48 -27.96 -60.77 -50.09
C PRO A 48 -28.54 -59.44 -50.58
N ALA A 49 -29.13 -58.67 -49.68
CA ALA A 49 -29.44 -57.27 -49.97
C ALA A 49 -28.12 -56.50 -49.93
N PHE A 50 -27.54 -56.26 -51.10
CA PHE A 50 -26.43 -55.32 -51.28
C PHE A 50 -26.90 -53.91 -50.88
N ALA A 51 -26.06 -53.16 -50.18
CA ALA A 51 -26.41 -51.91 -49.51
C ALA A 51 -25.90 -50.67 -50.27
N LEU A 52 -25.91 -50.73 -51.61
CA LEU A 52 -25.74 -49.56 -52.47
C LEU A 52 -26.88 -48.54 -52.23
N PRO A 53 -26.70 -47.25 -52.56
CA PRO A 53 -27.77 -46.27 -52.43
C PRO A 53 -29.08 -46.70 -53.11
N THR A 54 -30.23 -46.41 -52.50
CA THR A 54 -31.55 -46.85 -52.99
C THR A 54 -32.62 -45.75 -52.92
N GLY A 55 -33.65 -45.91 -53.75
CA GLY A 55 -34.78 -44.99 -53.81
C GLY A 55 -34.41 -43.66 -54.46
N GLU A 56 -33.57 -43.71 -55.49
CA GLU A 56 -33.14 -42.54 -56.27
C GLU A 56 -34.32 -41.78 -56.88
N ASN A 57 -34.32 -40.47 -56.70
CA ASN A 57 -35.21 -39.54 -57.36
C ASN A 57 -34.46 -38.27 -57.74
N ILE A 58 -34.16 -38.10 -59.03
CA ILE A 58 -33.49 -36.90 -59.55
C ILE A 58 -34.52 -35.76 -59.60
N THR A 59 -34.33 -34.72 -58.78
CA THR A 59 -35.25 -33.57 -58.70
C THR A 59 -34.75 -32.35 -59.50
N ALA A 60 -33.46 -32.29 -59.83
CA ALA A 60 -32.89 -31.27 -60.72
C ALA A 60 -31.61 -31.78 -61.40
N GLY A 61 -31.38 -31.35 -62.65
CA GLY A 61 -30.26 -31.81 -63.47
C GLY A 61 -30.54 -33.10 -64.26
N LYS A 62 -29.51 -33.69 -64.85
CA LYS A 62 -29.59 -34.97 -65.58
C LYS A 62 -28.44 -35.88 -65.21
N ALA A 63 -28.72 -37.16 -64.96
CA ALA A 63 -27.71 -38.19 -64.74
C ALA A 63 -28.25 -39.58 -65.07
N ASP A 64 -27.36 -40.49 -65.47
CA ASP A 64 -27.64 -41.93 -65.54
C ASP A 64 -27.10 -42.61 -64.27
N ILE A 65 -27.97 -43.31 -63.54
CA ILE A 65 -27.60 -44.07 -62.33
C ILE A 65 -27.57 -45.56 -62.72
N ILE A 66 -26.37 -46.10 -62.80
CA ILE A 66 -26.10 -47.46 -63.28
C ILE A 66 -25.63 -48.30 -62.10
N ARG A 67 -26.33 -49.39 -61.80
CA ARG A 67 -25.84 -50.46 -60.92
C ARG A 67 -25.16 -51.51 -61.79
N GLU A 68 -23.89 -51.75 -61.56
CA GLU A 68 -23.09 -52.69 -62.35
C GLU A 68 -23.51 -54.14 -62.06
N ASN A 69 -23.22 -55.04 -62.99
CA ASN A 69 -23.59 -56.46 -62.88
C ASN A 69 -22.89 -57.18 -61.71
N ASP A 70 -21.88 -56.58 -61.08
CA ASP A 70 -21.20 -57.13 -59.90
C ASP A 70 -22.03 -57.02 -58.61
N GLY A 71 -23.15 -56.26 -58.65
CA GLY A 71 -24.01 -55.98 -57.50
C GLY A 71 -23.34 -55.13 -56.40
N LYS A 72 -22.12 -54.65 -56.64
CA LYS A 72 -21.27 -53.97 -55.65
C LYS A 72 -20.83 -52.58 -56.10
N SER A 73 -21.00 -52.25 -57.38
CA SER A 73 -20.59 -50.97 -57.94
C SER A 73 -21.79 -50.19 -58.49
N MET A 74 -21.82 -48.89 -58.20
CA MET A 74 -22.76 -47.94 -58.79
C MET A 74 -21.98 -46.80 -59.48
N SER A 75 -22.32 -46.50 -60.73
CA SER A 75 -21.82 -45.34 -61.47
C SER A 75 -22.94 -44.32 -61.66
N ILE A 76 -22.68 -43.07 -61.30
CA ILE A 76 -23.60 -41.93 -61.49
C ILE A 76 -22.96 -41.02 -62.55
N ASN A 77 -23.42 -41.14 -63.78
CA ASN A 77 -22.94 -40.34 -64.90
C ASN A 77 -23.76 -39.06 -64.99
N GLN A 78 -23.26 -37.99 -64.38
CA GLN A 78 -23.89 -36.68 -64.34
C GLN A 78 -23.63 -35.90 -65.63
N HIS A 79 -24.68 -35.34 -66.22
CA HIS A 79 -24.64 -34.61 -67.50
C HIS A 79 -24.77 -33.09 -67.35
N THR A 80 -25.21 -32.59 -66.19
CA THR A 80 -25.38 -31.15 -65.90
C THR A 80 -24.43 -30.69 -64.80
N ASP A 81 -24.03 -29.43 -64.76
CA ASP A 81 -23.08 -28.93 -63.74
C ASP A 81 -23.59 -29.03 -62.30
N LYS A 82 -24.91 -28.98 -62.11
CA LYS A 82 -25.57 -29.23 -60.83
C LYS A 82 -26.54 -30.39 -60.99
N LEU A 83 -26.51 -31.31 -60.04
CA LEU A 83 -27.43 -32.45 -59.92
C LEU A 83 -27.98 -32.49 -58.50
N ILE A 84 -29.30 -32.67 -58.37
CA ILE A 84 -29.94 -32.97 -57.08
C ILE A 84 -30.60 -34.34 -57.21
N THR A 85 -30.21 -35.25 -56.33
CA THR A 85 -30.81 -36.57 -56.20
C THR A 85 -31.26 -36.78 -54.76
N ASN A 86 -32.56 -36.98 -54.57
CA ASN A 86 -33.12 -37.44 -53.31
C ASN A 86 -33.02 -38.97 -53.24
N TRP A 87 -32.71 -39.50 -52.07
CA TRP A 87 -32.50 -40.92 -51.81
C TRP A 87 -33.30 -41.38 -50.59
N ASN A 88 -33.85 -42.58 -50.62
CA ASN A 88 -34.43 -43.18 -49.40
C ASN A 88 -33.32 -43.63 -48.45
N ASP A 89 -32.25 -44.21 -48.98
CA ASP A 89 -31.04 -44.59 -48.25
C ASP A 89 -29.81 -44.31 -49.11
N PHE A 90 -28.77 -43.72 -48.52
CA PHE A 90 -27.48 -43.54 -49.16
C PHE A 90 -26.41 -44.14 -48.26
N SER A 91 -26.11 -45.42 -48.46
CA SER A 91 -25.09 -46.19 -47.77
C SER A 91 -24.18 -46.88 -48.79
N ILE A 92 -22.97 -47.29 -48.35
CA ILE A 92 -21.99 -48.01 -49.18
C ILE A 92 -21.31 -49.03 -48.26
N ALA A 93 -21.56 -50.33 -48.42
CA ALA A 93 -20.92 -51.34 -47.58
C ALA A 93 -19.41 -51.48 -47.87
N GLY A 94 -18.66 -52.15 -46.98
CA GLY A 94 -17.18 -52.18 -47.01
C GLY A 94 -16.53 -52.74 -48.28
N ASN A 95 -17.25 -53.48 -49.10
CA ASN A 95 -16.80 -54.03 -50.38
C ASN A 95 -17.55 -53.44 -51.59
N GLU A 96 -18.25 -52.32 -51.40
CA GLU A 96 -19.04 -51.64 -52.41
C GLU A 96 -18.40 -50.30 -52.82
N ARG A 97 -18.77 -49.81 -54.00
CA ARG A 97 -18.23 -48.58 -54.58
C ARG A 97 -19.32 -47.74 -55.25
N VAL A 98 -19.29 -46.44 -55.01
CA VAL A 98 -20.09 -45.44 -55.76
C VAL A 98 -19.13 -44.49 -56.47
N ALA A 99 -19.30 -44.30 -57.77
CA ALA A 99 -18.47 -43.42 -58.59
C ALA A 99 -19.30 -42.36 -59.30
N PHE A 100 -19.04 -41.08 -59.05
CA PHE A 100 -19.63 -39.95 -59.77
C PHE A 100 -18.72 -39.55 -60.95
N ARG A 101 -19.25 -39.60 -62.16
CA ARG A 101 -18.61 -39.07 -63.37
C ARG A 101 -19.33 -37.80 -63.78
N GLN A 102 -18.75 -36.65 -63.47
CA GLN A 102 -19.36 -35.34 -63.61
C GLN A 102 -18.75 -34.56 -64.79
N PRO A 103 -19.44 -33.53 -65.35
CA PRO A 103 -18.95 -32.78 -66.50
C PRO A 103 -17.57 -32.14 -66.31
N GLY A 104 -17.27 -31.65 -65.11
CA GLY A 104 -15.95 -31.13 -64.76
C GLY A 104 -15.70 -31.05 -63.26
N LYS A 105 -14.50 -30.58 -62.89
CA LYS A 105 -14.06 -30.46 -61.48
C LYS A 105 -14.91 -29.48 -60.66
N GLN A 106 -15.61 -28.56 -61.33
CA GLN A 106 -16.49 -27.57 -60.70
C GLN A 106 -17.93 -28.07 -60.50
N SER A 107 -18.32 -29.15 -61.18
CA SER A 107 -19.67 -29.69 -61.11
C SER A 107 -19.96 -30.26 -59.73
N ILE A 108 -21.22 -30.19 -59.29
CA ILE A 108 -21.66 -30.55 -57.93
C ILE A 108 -22.81 -31.55 -58.00
N ALA A 109 -22.70 -32.65 -57.27
CA ALA A 109 -23.76 -33.63 -57.05
C ALA A 109 -24.29 -33.52 -55.62
N LEU A 110 -25.52 -33.03 -55.45
CA LEU A 110 -26.23 -33.01 -54.18
C LEU A 110 -27.02 -34.30 -54.00
N ASN A 111 -26.60 -35.11 -53.05
CA ASN A 111 -27.24 -36.34 -52.62
C ASN A 111 -27.94 -36.07 -51.28
N ARG A 112 -29.28 -36.02 -51.31
CA ARG A 112 -30.09 -35.73 -50.12
C ARG A 112 -30.86 -36.98 -49.70
N VAL A 113 -30.64 -37.45 -48.47
CA VAL A 113 -31.42 -38.56 -47.90
C VAL A 113 -32.71 -38.01 -47.32
N VAL A 114 -33.85 -38.53 -47.80
CA VAL A 114 -35.21 -38.19 -47.35
C VAL A 114 -35.86 -39.30 -46.53
N GLY A 115 -35.23 -40.48 -46.45
CA GLY A 115 -35.64 -41.57 -45.55
C GLY A 115 -35.18 -41.36 -44.11
N ASN A 116 -35.35 -42.40 -43.28
CA ASN A 116 -35.13 -42.33 -41.82
C ASN A 116 -33.79 -42.93 -41.36
N ASN A 117 -32.97 -43.43 -42.28
CA ASN A 117 -31.69 -44.07 -41.96
C ASN A 117 -30.53 -43.07 -42.05
N GLY A 118 -29.57 -43.20 -41.13
CA GLY A 118 -28.27 -42.52 -41.24
C GLY A 118 -27.40 -43.17 -42.31
N SER A 119 -26.60 -42.38 -43.02
CA SER A 119 -25.72 -42.86 -44.09
C SER A 119 -24.53 -43.63 -43.51
N GLN A 120 -24.42 -44.91 -43.86
CA GLN A 120 -23.31 -45.78 -43.46
C GLN A 120 -22.34 -45.97 -44.63
N ILE A 121 -21.26 -45.18 -44.67
CA ILE A 121 -20.25 -45.23 -45.73
C ILE A 121 -19.06 -46.04 -45.23
N GLN A 122 -19.01 -47.32 -45.57
CA GLN A 122 -17.93 -48.24 -45.21
C GLN A 122 -17.01 -48.56 -46.40
N GLY A 123 -17.51 -48.41 -47.64
CA GLY A 123 -16.79 -48.71 -48.88
C GLY A 123 -16.17 -47.48 -49.57
N GLN A 124 -16.12 -47.50 -50.89
CA GLN A 124 -15.45 -46.48 -51.71
C GLN A 124 -16.44 -45.47 -52.32
N LEU A 125 -16.08 -44.18 -52.27
CA LEU A 125 -16.80 -43.11 -52.95
C LEU A 125 -15.81 -42.27 -53.78
N ASP A 126 -15.92 -42.32 -55.10
CA ASP A 126 -15.04 -41.57 -56.00
C ASP A 126 -15.81 -40.52 -56.80
N ALA A 127 -15.23 -39.32 -56.98
CA ALA A 127 -15.79 -38.29 -57.85
C ALA A 127 -14.71 -37.40 -58.47
N ASN A 128 -14.87 -37.02 -59.74
CA ASN A 128 -13.97 -36.04 -60.37
C ASN A 128 -14.32 -34.58 -60.02
N GLY A 129 -15.55 -34.31 -59.60
CA GLY A 129 -16.03 -33.01 -59.12
C GLY A 129 -16.44 -33.05 -57.65
N LYS A 130 -17.38 -32.18 -57.25
CA LYS A 130 -17.81 -32.03 -55.85
C LYS A 130 -19.01 -32.91 -55.53
N VAL A 131 -19.01 -33.51 -54.34
CA VAL A 131 -20.13 -34.29 -53.80
C VAL A 131 -20.65 -33.63 -52.53
N PHE A 132 -21.95 -33.34 -52.50
CA PHE A 132 -22.65 -32.90 -51.30
C PHE A 132 -23.50 -34.06 -50.81
N LEU A 133 -23.31 -34.51 -49.57
CA LEU A 133 -24.08 -35.57 -48.92
C LEU A 133 -24.84 -34.97 -47.74
N VAL A 134 -26.16 -34.89 -47.86
CA VAL A 134 -27.05 -34.29 -46.86
C VAL A 134 -27.93 -35.38 -46.27
N ASN A 135 -27.76 -35.67 -44.98
CA ASN A 135 -28.59 -36.66 -44.26
C ASN A 135 -28.90 -36.20 -42.82
N PRO A 136 -30.14 -35.73 -42.55
CA PRO A 136 -30.56 -35.33 -41.21
C PRO A 136 -30.50 -36.42 -40.14
N ASN A 137 -30.41 -37.70 -40.52
CA ASN A 137 -30.31 -38.82 -39.58
C ASN A 137 -28.85 -39.16 -39.19
N GLY A 138 -27.86 -38.49 -39.79
CA GLY A 138 -26.44 -38.68 -39.51
C GLY A 138 -25.66 -39.31 -40.65
N VAL A 139 -24.32 -39.18 -40.58
CA VAL A 139 -23.38 -39.72 -41.57
C VAL A 139 -22.19 -40.34 -40.84
N LEU A 140 -21.91 -41.61 -41.08
CA LEU A 140 -20.72 -42.32 -40.61
C LEU A 140 -19.86 -42.74 -41.80
N PHE A 141 -18.62 -42.25 -41.85
CA PHE A 141 -17.56 -42.82 -42.68
C PHE A 141 -16.77 -43.81 -41.84
N GLY A 142 -16.98 -45.11 -42.04
CA GLY A 142 -16.36 -46.18 -41.24
C GLY A 142 -14.86 -46.33 -41.49
N SER A 143 -14.16 -47.08 -40.64
CA SER A 143 -12.70 -47.20 -40.66
C SER A 143 -12.08 -47.78 -41.95
N GLY A 144 -12.88 -48.47 -42.77
CA GLY A 144 -12.47 -49.00 -44.08
C GLY A 144 -12.78 -48.07 -45.26
N ALA A 145 -13.49 -46.95 -45.03
CA ALA A 145 -14.02 -46.12 -46.08
C ALA A 145 -12.92 -45.28 -46.76
N GLN A 146 -13.00 -45.17 -48.09
CA GLN A 146 -12.10 -44.35 -48.91
C GLN A 146 -12.91 -43.41 -49.81
N ILE A 147 -12.80 -42.11 -49.57
CA ILE A 147 -13.59 -41.09 -50.25
C ILE A 147 -12.60 -40.22 -51.03
N ASN A 148 -12.57 -40.33 -52.36
CA ASN A 148 -11.68 -39.55 -53.23
C ASN A 148 -12.50 -38.64 -54.15
N VAL A 149 -12.54 -37.35 -53.87
CA VAL A 149 -13.45 -36.42 -54.56
C VAL A 149 -12.75 -35.13 -55.00
N GLY A 150 -13.34 -34.36 -55.92
CA GLY A 150 -12.91 -32.98 -56.19
C GLY A 150 -13.20 -32.03 -55.02
N GLY A 151 -14.20 -32.34 -54.20
CA GLY A 151 -14.50 -31.70 -52.92
C GLY A 151 -15.71 -32.36 -52.25
N LEU A 152 -15.81 -32.26 -50.93
CA LEU A 152 -16.87 -32.89 -50.14
C LEU A 152 -17.57 -31.86 -49.25
N VAL A 153 -18.91 -31.86 -49.25
CA VAL A 153 -19.70 -31.28 -48.16
C VAL A 153 -20.58 -32.38 -47.60
N ALA A 154 -20.36 -32.80 -46.36
CA ALA A 154 -21.28 -33.68 -45.65
C ALA A 154 -22.04 -32.84 -44.60
N SER A 155 -23.37 -32.93 -44.59
CA SER A 155 -24.19 -32.12 -43.68
C SER A 155 -25.35 -32.93 -43.08
N THR A 156 -25.61 -32.75 -41.78
CA THR A 156 -26.88 -33.18 -41.17
C THR A 156 -27.95 -32.10 -41.23
N GLN A 157 -27.57 -30.86 -41.54
CA GLN A 157 -28.51 -29.79 -41.82
C GLN A 157 -28.87 -29.77 -43.32
N ASN A 158 -30.12 -29.44 -43.63
CA ASN A 158 -30.63 -29.51 -44.99
C ASN A 158 -30.28 -28.23 -45.79
N ILE A 159 -30.26 -28.32 -47.11
CA ILE A 159 -30.16 -27.17 -48.03
C ILE A 159 -31.40 -27.14 -48.90
N ALA A 160 -31.98 -25.96 -49.15
CA ALA A 160 -33.11 -25.84 -50.07
C ALA A 160 -32.65 -26.00 -51.53
N ASP A 161 -33.50 -26.57 -52.39
CA ASP A 161 -33.17 -26.75 -53.81
C ASP A 161 -32.89 -25.41 -54.51
N ALA A 162 -33.70 -24.40 -54.23
CA ALA A 162 -33.54 -23.05 -54.78
C ALA A 162 -32.19 -22.43 -54.40
N ASP A 163 -31.79 -22.58 -53.13
CA ASP A 163 -30.50 -22.12 -52.60
C ASP A 163 -29.32 -22.81 -53.29
N PHE A 164 -29.37 -24.15 -53.38
CA PHE A 164 -28.34 -24.93 -54.07
C PHE A 164 -28.21 -24.54 -55.55
N LEU A 165 -29.31 -24.41 -56.27
CA LEU A 165 -29.33 -24.05 -57.69
C LEU A 165 -28.82 -22.62 -57.91
N ALA A 166 -29.20 -21.68 -57.04
CA ALA A 166 -28.70 -20.31 -57.04
C ALA A 166 -27.21 -20.19 -56.65
N GLY A 167 -26.60 -21.25 -56.10
CA GLY A 167 -25.22 -21.20 -55.59
C GLY A 167 -25.11 -20.54 -54.20
N ASN A 168 -26.24 -20.32 -53.53
CA ASN A 168 -26.29 -19.89 -52.14
C ASN A 168 -26.26 -21.12 -51.23
N TYR A 169 -25.07 -21.62 -50.86
CA TYR A 169 -24.99 -22.84 -50.07
C TYR A 169 -25.23 -22.59 -48.58
N ARG A 170 -26.49 -22.35 -48.24
CA ARG A 170 -26.98 -22.22 -46.86
C ARG A 170 -27.60 -23.54 -46.40
N PHE A 171 -26.96 -24.18 -45.42
CA PHE A 171 -27.45 -25.39 -44.78
C PHE A 171 -28.12 -25.01 -43.47
N SER A 172 -29.34 -25.46 -43.20
CA SER A 172 -30.05 -25.21 -41.96
C SER A 172 -31.01 -26.32 -41.60
N GLY A 173 -31.26 -26.50 -40.31
CA GLY A 173 -32.17 -27.49 -39.80
C GLY A 173 -32.12 -27.61 -38.28
N HIS A 174 -32.79 -28.65 -37.78
CA HIS A 174 -32.86 -28.98 -36.35
C HIS A 174 -32.27 -30.36 -36.05
N SER A 175 -31.45 -30.91 -36.96
CA SER A 175 -30.86 -32.23 -36.73
C SER A 175 -29.85 -32.16 -35.59
N THR A 176 -29.99 -33.09 -34.64
CA THR A 176 -29.01 -33.34 -33.57
C THR A 176 -28.11 -34.53 -33.88
N ALA A 177 -28.25 -35.14 -35.07
CA ALA A 177 -27.46 -36.28 -35.49
C ALA A 177 -26.00 -35.87 -35.75
N SER A 178 -25.10 -36.85 -35.66
CA SER A 178 -23.66 -36.64 -35.79
C SER A 178 -23.12 -36.96 -37.17
N ILE A 179 -22.04 -36.28 -37.54
CA ILE A 179 -21.13 -36.71 -38.60
C ILE A 179 -19.87 -37.27 -37.94
N VAL A 180 -19.52 -38.50 -38.26
CA VAL A 180 -18.32 -39.18 -37.75
C VAL A 180 -17.48 -39.68 -38.92
N ASN A 181 -16.19 -39.34 -38.94
CA ASN A 181 -15.21 -39.88 -39.85
C ASN A 181 -14.19 -40.74 -39.11
N ASP A 182 -14.24 -42.05 -39.32
CA ASP A 182 -13.22 -43.02 -38.92
C ASP A 182 -12.35 -43.48 -40.12
N GLY A 183 -12.75 -43.12 -41.35
CA GLY A 183 -12.11 -43.53 -42.61
C GLY A 183 -11.13 -42.50 -43.20
N HIS A 184 -10.87 -42.60 -44.51
CA HIS A 184 -9.95 -41.71 -45.24
C HIS A 184 -10.71 -40.87 -46.26
N ILE A 185 -10.73 -39.55 -46.07
CA ILE A 185 -11.34 -38.58 -46.99
C ILE A 185 -10.23 -37.76 -47.65
N THR A 186 -10.19 -37.75 -48.98
CA THR A 186 -9.19 -37.04 -49.77
C THR A 186 -9.88 -36.20 -50.84
N ALA A 187 -9.68 -34.89 -50.77
CA ALA A 187 -10.02 -33.96 -51.85
C ALA A 187 -8.83 -33.80 -52.82
N ALA A 188 -9.13 -33.57 -54.10
CA ALA A 188 -8.13 -33.21 -55.10
C ALA A 188 -7.39 -31.91 -54.74
N ASP A 189 -6.20 -31.69 -55.30
CA ASP A 189 -5.43 -30.45 -55.08
C ASP A 189 -6.28 -29.20 -55.38
N GLY A 190 -6.37 -28.30 -54.40
CA GLY A 190 -7.20 -27.10 -54.42
C GLY A 190 -8.69 -27.32 -54.09
N GLY A 191 -9.11 -28.56 -53.83
CA GLY A 191 -10.45 -28.94 -53.37
C GLY A 191 -10.60 -28.84 -51.85
N SER A 192 -11.83 -28.86 -51.35
CA SER A 192 -12.13 -28.67 -49.92
C SER A 192 -13.04 -29.76 -49.35
N VAL A 193 -12.92 -30.00 -48.04
CA VAL A 193 -13.79 -30.91 -47.27
C VAL A 193 -14.47 -30.12 -46.15
N ALA A 194 -15.80 -30.11 -46.10
CA ALA A 194 -16.59 -29.52 -45.02
C ALA A 194 -17.53 -30.55 -44.40
N LEU A 195 -17.43 -30.76 -43.09
CA LEU A 195 -18.35 -31.59 -42.30
C LEU A 195 -19.18 -30.68 -41.38
N LEU A 196 -20.51 -30.67 -41.56
CA LEU A 196 -21.42 -29.68 -40.99
C LEU A 196 -22.58 -30.35 -40.22
N GLY A 197 -22.69 -30.13 -38.91
CA GLY A 197 -23.81 -30.70 -38.15
C GLY A 197 -23.87 -30.20 -36.72
N ALA A 198 -24.79 -30.67 -35.89
CA ALA A 198 -24.76 -30.32 -34.46
C ALA A 198 -23.50 -30.90 -33.77
N ARG A 199 -23.08 -32.11 -34.18
CA ARG A 199 -21.88 -32.79 -33.67
C ARG A 199 -21.07 -33.36 -34.81
N VAL A 200 -19.78 -33.04 -34.85
CA VAL A 200 -18.83 -33.48 -35.88
C VAL A 200 -17.59 -34.07 -35.22
N SER A 201 -17.18 -35.25 -35.67
CA SER A 201 -16.01 -35.96 -35.14
C SER A 201 -15.14 -36.53 -36.24
N ASN A 202 -13.83 -36.28 -36.17
CA ASN A 202 -12.82 -36.93 -36.99
C ASN A 202 -11.89 -37.79 -36.13
N ASN A 203 -11.98 -39.11 -36.27
CA ASN A 203 -11.02 -40.07 -35.72
C ASN A 203 -10.11 -40.68 -36.80
N GLY A 204 -10.49 -40.54 -38.08
CA GLY A 204 -9.73 -40.98 -39.25
C GLY A 204 -8.84 -39.88 -39.84
N VAL A 205 -8.76 -39.85 -41.17
CA VAL A 205 -7.93 -38.90 -41.94
C VAL A 205 -8.80 -38.06 -42.87
N ILE A 206 -8.57 -36.74 -42.87
CA ILE A 206 -9.11 -35.82 -43.88
C ILE A 206 -7.94 -35.05 -44.50
N GLN A 207 -7.84 -35.09 -45.83
CA GLN A 207 -6.77 -34.44 -46.58
C GLN A 207 -7.32 -33.57 -47.72
N ALA A 208 -6.89 -32.30 -47.77
CA ALA A 208 -7.26 -31.32 -48.80
C ALA A 208 -6.05 -30.42 -49.13
N LYS A 209 -5.11 -30.93 -49.94
CA LYS A 209 -3.89 -30.20 -50.30
C LYS A 209 -4.21 -28.94 -51.10
N MET A 210 -3.58 -27.81 -50.76
CA MET A 210 -3.80 -26.48 -51.36
C MET A 210 -5.25 -25.96 -51.24
N GLY A 211 -6.07 -26.59 -50.39
CA GLY A 211 -7.48 -26.25 -50.16
C GLY A 211 -7.80 -26.20 -48.67
N ARG A 212 -9.04 -26.52 -48.28
CA ARG A 212 -9.51 -26.32 -46.90
C ARG A 212 -10.15 -27.56 -46.29
N VAL A 213 -9.89 -27.78 -45.00
CA VAL A 213 -10.63 -28.74 -44.16
C VAL A 213 -11.42 -27.98 -43.11
N ALA A 214 -12.74 -28.14 -43.09
CA ALA A 214 -13.62 -27.43 -42.17
C ALA A 214 -14.54 -28.39 -41.39
N LEU A 215 -14.50 -28.31 -40.06
CA LEU A 215 -15.45 -28.99 -39.17
C LEU A 215 -16.34 -27.92 -38.51
N GLY A 216 -17.60 -27.86 -38.89
CA GLY A 216 -18.56 -26.87 -38.40
C GLY A 216 -19.64 -27.50 -37.52
N ALA A 217 -19.75 -27.03 -36.28
CA ALA A 217 -20.77 -27.46 -35.33
C ALA A 217 -21.83 -26.37 -35.07
N GLY A 218 -23.10 -26.68 -35.35
CA GLY A 218 -24.22 -25.73 -35.32
C GLY A 218 -25.48 -26.22 -36.05
N ASN A 219 -26.48 -25.35 -36.12
CA ASN A 219 -27.80 -25.61 -36.74
C ASN A 219 -27.99 -24.89 -38.08
N ALA A 220 -27.22 -23.84 -38.36
CA ALA A 220 -27.22 -23.18 -39.66
C ALA A 220 -25.80 -22.78 -40.08
N PHE A 221 -25.48 -22.98 -41.34
CA PHE A 221 -24.17 -22.76 -41.94
C PHE A 221 -24.33 -22.07 -43.29
N LYS A 222 -23.46 -21.09 -43.55
CA LYS A 222 -23.25 -20.54 -44.89
C LYS A 222 -21.88 -20.93 -45.38
N VAL A 223 -21.83 -21.56 -46.55
CA VAL A 223 -20.62 -22.06 -47.20
C VAL A 223 -20.43 -21.31 -48.50
N ASN A 224 -19.31 -20.61 -48.66
CA ASN A 224 -19.00 -19.88 -49.89
C ASN A 224 -17.80 -20.53 -50.58
N PHE A 225 -17.95 -20.86 -51.86
CA PHE A 225 -16.86 -21.39 -52.69
C PHE A 225 -16.41 -20.36 -53.72
N ASP A 226 -15.10 -20.33 -54.00
CA ASP A 226 -14.52 -19.70 -55.19
C ASP A 226 -13.88 -20.79 -56.05
N GLY A 227 -14.57 -21.17 -57.13
CA GLY A 227 -14.23 -22.37 -57.90
C GLY A 227 -14.16 -23.62 -57.01
N ASN A 228 -12.96 -24.19 -56.85
CA ASN A 228 -12.73 -25.39 -56.02
C ASN A 228 -12.39 -25.08 -54.56
N ASP A 229 -12.07 -23.83 -54.24
CA ASP A 229 -11.59 -23.45 -52.92
C ASP A 229 -12.75 -22.99 -52.01
N LEU A 230 -12.73 -23.40 -50.75
CA LEU A 230 -13.71 -22.97 -49.75
C LEU A 230 -13.28 -21.60 -49.20
N LEU A 231 -13.92 -20.55 -49.70
CA LEU A 231 -13.61 -19.16 -49.35
C LEU A 231 -13.98 -18.84 -47.88
N SER A 232 -15.15 -19.30 -47.41
CA SER A 232 -15.55 -19.13 -46.01
C SER A 232 -16.62 -20.14 -45.56
N LEU A 233 -16.58 -20.48 -44.28
CA LEU A 233 -17.63 -21.16 -43.53
C LEU A 233 -18.06 -20.26 -42.37
N GLN A 234 -19.34 -19.91 -42.31
CA GLN A 234 -19.93 -19.14 -41.21
C GLN A 234 -21.03 -19.97 -40.55
N VAL A 235 -21.03 -20.05 -39.21
CA VAL A 235 -22.14 -20.65 -38.46
C VAL A 235 -23.14 -19.53 -38.12
N GLU A 236 -24.34 -19.60 -38.68
CA GLU A 236 -25.37 -18.56 -38.57
C GLU A 236 -26.40 -18.85 -37.47
N GLY A 237 -26.47 -20.09 -37.00
CA GLY A 237 -27.39 -20.54 -35.95
C GLY A 237 -26.75 -21.61 -35.11
N GLY A 238 -26.68 -21.39 -33.80
CA GLY A 238 -26.04 -22.33 -32.89
C GLY A 238 -26.90 -23.54 -32.55
N ALA A 239 -26.27 -24.63 -32.11
CA ALA A 239 -26.95 -25.84 -31.64
C ALA A 239 -26.90 -25.96 -30.11
N VAL A 240 -27.85 -26.69 -29.51
CA VAL A 240 -27.74 -27.15 -28.12
C VAL A 240 -26.71 -28.28 -28.13
N ASP A 241 -25.56 -28.08 -27.49
CA ASP A 241 -24.38 -28.97 -27.48
C ASP A 241 -23.62 -29.07 -28.82
N ALA A 242 -23.35 -27.92 -29.44
CA ALA A 242 -22.49 -27.86 -30.63
C ALA A 242 -21.09 -28.42 -30.32
N GLN A 243 -20.66 -29.47 -31.02
CA GLN A 243 -19.35 -30.10 -30.78
C GLN A 243 -18.59 -30.37 -32.08
N ALA A 244 -17.35 -29.87 -32.17
CA ALA A 244 -16.41 -30.22 -33.23
C ALA A 244 -15.17 -30.87 -32.61
N THR A 245 -14.89 -32.14 -32.96
CA THR A 245 -13.80 -32.92 -32.36
C THR A 245 -12.85 -33.48 -33.42
N ASN A 246 -11.55 -33.47 -33.12
CA ASN A 246 -10.53 -34.14 -33.91
C ASN A 246 -9.63 -35.00 -33.00
N GLY A 247 -9.76 -36.31 -33.12
CA GLY A 247 -8.84 -37.31 -32.56
C GLY A 247 -7.86 -37.90 -33.58
N GLY A 248 -8.14 -37.73 -34.89
CA GLY A 248 -7.34 -38.24 -36.01
C GLY A 248 -6.43 -37.19 -36.64
N LEU A 249 -6.33 -37.20 -37.97
CA LEU A 249 -5.54 -36.26 -38.78
C LEU A 249 -6.44 -35.36 -39.64
N LEU A 250 -6.25 -34.05 -39.54
CA LEU A 250 -6.73 -33.05 -40.50
C LEU A 250 -5.53 -32.47 -41.23
N LYS A 251 -5.50 -32.56 -42.56
CA LYS A 251 -4.34 -32.15 -43.36
C LYS A 251 -4.71 -31.24 -44.54
N ALA A 252 -4.19 -30.01 -44.56
CA ALA A 252 -4.43 -29.00 -45.59
C ALA A 252 -3.16 -28.20 -45.94
N ASP A 253 -2.08 -28.90 -46.36
CA ASP A 253 -0.81 -28.25 -46.74
C ASP A 253 -1.03 -27.24 -47.88
N GLY A 254 -0.54 -26.01 -47.72
CA GLY A 254 -0.75 -24.87 -48.62
C GLY A 254 -2.12 -24.19 -48.47
N GLY A 255 -2.89 -24.54 -47.44
CA GLY A 255 -4.25 -24.06 -47.20
C GLY A 255 -4.61 -23.93 -45.71
N GLU A 256 -5.88 -24.20 -45.37
CA GLU A 256 -6.42 -23.90 -44.04
C GLU A 256 -7.18 -25.08 -43.41
N VAL A 257 -7.02 -25.23 -42.09
CA VAL A 257 -7.91 -26.05 -41.26
C VAL A 257 -8.73 -25.14 -40.34
N LEU A 258 -10.06 -25.30 -40.36
CA LEU A 258 -11.00 -24.58 -39.52
C LEU A 258 -11.85 -25.57 -38.71
N MET A 259 -11.83 -25.48 -37.38
CA MET A 259 -12.81 -26.13 -36.52
C MET A 259 -13.60 -25.06 -35.79
N THR A 260 -14.91 -25.03 -35.97
CA THR A 260 -15.77 -24.02 -35.36
C THR A 260 -17.01 -24.62 -34.72
N ALA A 261 -17.42 -24.11 -33.56
CA ALA A 261 -18.65 -24.50 -32.89
C ALA A 261 -19.38 -23.29 -32.31
N HIS A 262 -20.67 -23.13 -32.61
CA HIS A 262 -21.50 -22.07 -32.02
C HIS A 262 -22.75 -22.65 -31.37
N ALA A 263 -23.09 -22.17 -30.16
CA ALA A 263 -24.24 -22.63 -29.39
C ALA A 263 -25.43 -21.67 -29.54
N ALA A 264 -26.66 -22.19 -29.37
CA ALA A 264 -27.85 -21.34 -29.27
C ALA A 264 -27.89 -20.70 -27.87
N GLY A 265 -27.88 -19.36 -27.79
CA GLY A 265 -27.94 -18.60 -26.53
C GLY A 265 -26.58 -18.28 -25.89
N ASN A 266 -26.57 -17.96 -24.59
CA ASN A 266 -25.36 -17.53 -23.88
C ASN A 266 -24.54 -18.72 -23.32
N LEU A 267 -23.32 -18.87 -23.87
CA LEU A 267 -22.06 -19.36 -23.27
C LEU A 267 -21.93 -20.81 -22.74
N LEU A 268 -20.83 -21.46 -23.17
CA LEU A 268 -20.15 -22.72 -22.74
C LEU A 268 -20.50 -24.07 -23.41
N ASN A 269 -21.67 -24.27 -24.01
CA ASN A 269 -22.01 -25.60 -24.59
C ASN A 269 -21.46 -25.84 -26.02
N ALA A 270 -20.80 -24.86 -26.62
CA ALA A 270 -20.10 -25.02 -27.89
C ALA A 270 -18.65 -25.44 -27.66
N VAL A 271 -18.32 -26.71 -27.90
CA VAL A 271 -17.00 -27.27 -27.61
C VAL A 271 -16.25 -27.59 -28.89
N VAL A 272 -15.09 -26.96 -29.07
CA VAL A 272 -14.06 -27.40 -30.02
C VAL A 272 -13.01 -28.18 -29.25
N ASN A 273 -12.69 -29.40 -29.69
CA ASN A 273 -11.73 -30.25 -28.99
C ASN A 273 -10.78 -30.94 -29.98
N ASN A 274 -9.50 -30.58 -29.95
CA ASN A 274 -8.45 -31.28 -30.68
C ASN A 274 -7.61 -32.11 -29.72
N THR A 275 -7.52 -33.42 -29.94
CA THR A 275 -6.54 -34.31 -29.31
C THR A 275 -5.61 -34.98 -30.33
N GLY A 276 -5.96 -34.92 -31.61
CA GLY A 276 -5.20 -35.48 -32.72
C GLY A 276 -4.18 -34.51 -33.33
N THR A 277 -3.87 -34.73 -34.60
CA THR A 277 -2.94 -33.89 -35.38
C THR A 277 -3.70 -33.02 -36.38
N ILE A 278 -3.32 -31.75 -36.46
CA ILE A 278 -3.73 -30.83 -37.52
C ILE A 278 -2.46 -30.37 -38.25
N GLU A 279 -2.37 -30.62 -39.55
CA GLU A 279 -1.27 -30.16 -40.40
C GLU A 279 -1.82 -29.21 -41.48
N ALA A 280 -1.35 -27.97 -41.49
CA ALA A 280 -1.59 -27.01 -42.56
C ALA A 280 -0.24 -26.37 -42.91
N LYS A 281 0.70 -27.15 -43.44
CA LYS A 281 2.05 -26.63 -43.70
C LYS A 281 2.07 -25.62 -44.83
N GLY A 282 2.92 -24.60 -44.75
CA GLY A 282 3.14 -23.68 -45.87
C GLY A 282 3.67 -24.41 -47.11
N LEU A 283 3.19 -24.05 -48.29
CA LEU A 283 3.59 -24.63 -49.57
C LEU A 283 3.68 -23.55 -50.65
N ALA A 284 4.83 -23.47 -51.34
CA ALA A 284 5.14 -22.42 -52.31
C ALA A 284 4.93 -21.00 -51.71
N ASN A 285 4.10 -20.17 -52.33
CA ASN A 285 3.80 -18.79 -51.90
C ASN A 285 2.60 -18.67 -50.95
N ARG A 286 2.12 -19.77 -50.34
CA ARG A 286 0.94 -19.77 -49.46
C ARG A 286 1.29 -20.17 -48.03
N ALA A 287 0.93 -19.30 -47.08
CA ALA A 287 1.02 -19.59 -45.65
C ALA A 287 -0.06 -20.60 -45.23
N GLY A 288 0.31 -21.48 -44.32
CA GLY A 288 -0.62 -22.37 -43.64
C GLY A 288 -1.45 -21.67 -42.56
N LYS A 289 -2.71 -22.07 -42.37
CA LYS A 289 -3.55 -21.51 -41.30
C LYS A 289 -4.35 -22.58 -40.55
N ILE A 290 -4.37 -22.48 -39.22
CA ILE A 290 -5.20 -23.33 -38.36
C ILE A 290 -6.05 -22.43 -37.47
N THR A 291 -7.36 -22.62 -37.45
CA THR A 291 -8.31 -21.87 -36.60
C THR A 291 -9.18 -22.83 -35.81
N LEU A 292 -9.18 -22.70 -34.49
CA LEU A 292 -10.10 -23.35 -33.55
C LEU A 292 -10.95 -22.27 -32.87
N ASP A 293 -12.25 -22.24 -33.11
CA ASP A 293 -13.14 -21.16 -32.64
C ASP A 293 -14.43 -21.73 -32.02
N GLY A 294 -14.69 -21.46 -30.74
CA GLY A 294 -15.94 -21.89 -30.10
C GLY A 294 -16.16 -21.30 -28.71
N GLY A 295 -17.18 -21.77 -28.00
CA GLY A 295 -17.43 -21.33 -26.62
C GLY A 295 -16.33 -21.78 -25.66
N THR A 296 -16.04 -23.09 -25.65
CA THR A 296 -14.89 -23.71 -24.98
C THR A 296 -14.00 -24.38 -26.02
N VAL A 297 -12.71 -24.05 -26.05
CA VAL A 297 -11.73 -24.67 -26.95
C VAL A 297 -10.71 -25.45 -26.13
N LYS A 298 -10.65 -26.77 -26.36
CA LYS A 298 -9.66 -27.68 -25.76
C LYS A 298 -8.60 -28.00 -26.79
N VAL A 299 -7.35 -27.69 -26.47
CA VAL A 299 -6.21 -27.80 -27.39
C VAL A 299 -5.20 -28.79 -26.83
N ALA A 300 -5.14 -29.99 -27.42
CA ALA A 300 -4.15 -31.03 -27.17
C ALA A 300 -3.53 -31.51 -28.50
N GLY A 301 -2.57 -32.43 -28.44
CA GLY A 301 -1.95 -33.00 -29.63
C GLY A 301 -1.01 -32.03 -30.37
N LYS A 302 -0.95 -32.17 -31.71
CA LYS A 302 -0.01 -31.41 -32.57
C LYS A 302 -0.76 -30.53 -33.56
N LEU A 303 -0.46 -29.23 -33.60
CA LEU A 303 -0.91 -28.31 -34.65
C LEU A 303 0.32 -27.78 -35.38
N ASP A 304 0.43 -28.06 -36.67
CA ASP A 304 1.62 -27.81 -37.48
C ASP A 304 1.25 -26.93 -38.68
N ALA A 305 1.62 -25.65 -38.59
CA ALA A 305 1.52 -24.67 -39.67
C ALA A 305 2.91 -24.23 -40.17
N SER A 306 3.93 -25.08 -40.00
CA SER A 306 5.30 -24.78 -40.41
C SER A 306 5.45 -24.78 -41.95
N ALA A 307 6.53 -24.20 -42.47
CA ALA A 307 6.89 -24.28 -43.88
C ALA A 307 8.30 -24.88 -44.03
N ALA A 308 8.49 -25.73 -45.05
CA ALA A 308 9.76 -26.44 -45.27
C ALA A 308 10.86 -25.54 -45.88
N GLU A 309 10.47 -24.54 -46.66
CA GLU A 309 11.39 -23.65 -47.37
C GLU A 309 11.74 -22.41 -46.54
N ALA A 310 13.03 -22.08 -46.45
CA ALA A 310 13.48 -20.84 -45.82
C ALA A 310 13.00 -19.63 -46.64
N GLY A 311 12.32 -18.68 -46.00
CA GLY A 311 11.74 -17.51 -46.67
C GLY A 311 10.30 -17.67 -47.16
N ALA A 312 9.70 -18.86 -46.99
CA ALA A 312 8.26 -19.05 -47.24
C ALA A 312 7.40 -18.22 -46.27
N PRO A 313 6.17 -17.81 -46.67
CA PRO A 313 5.23 -17.14 -45.77
C PRO A 313 5.00 -17.94 -44.48
N VAL A 314 5.14 -17.29 -43.33
CA VAL A 314 4.93 -17.92 -42.02
C VAL A 314 3.46 -18.30 -41.81
N GLY A 315 3.22 -19.52 -41.31
CA GLY A 315 1.87 -19.97 -40.98
C GLY A 315 1.35 -19.43 -39.64
N SER A 316 0.04 -19.56 -39.39
CA SER A 316 -0.59 -19.04 -38.17
C SER A 316 -1.54 -20.04 -37.52
N VAL A 317 -1.65 -19.97 -36.19
CA VAL A 317 -2.58 -20.76 -35.39
C VAL A 317 -3.41 -19.81 -34.53
N ILE A 318 -4.74 -19.94 -34.57
CA ILE A 318 -5.66 -19.12 -33.77
C ILE A 318 -6.56 -20.06 -32.96
N THR A 319 -6.59 -19.85 -31.65
CA THR A 319 -7.48 -20.54 -30.72
C THR A 319 -8.30 -19.50 -29.98
N ARG A 320 -9.61 -19.43 -30.26
CA ARG A 320 -10.51 -18.40 -29.75
C ARG A 320 -11.71 -19.01 -29.04
N GLY A 321 -12.05 -18.48 -27.88
CA GLY A 321 -13.33 -18.77 -27.24
C GLY A 321 -13.57 -17.98 -25.97
N GLU A 322 -14.69 -18.22 -25.29
CA GLU A 322 -14.85 -17.70 -23.93
C GLU A 322 -13.81 -18.34 -23.00
N ARG A 323 -13.63 -19.65 -23.16
CA ARG A 323 -12.62 -20.42 -22.43
C ARG A 323 -11.73 -21.19 -23.39
N VAL A 324 -10.42 -21.07 -23.21
CA VAL A 324 -9.42 -21.94 -23.86
C VAL A 324 -8.71 -22.75 -22.78
N ASP A 325 -8.56 -24.05 -23.00
CA ASP A 325 -7.83 -24.98 -22.14
C ASP A 325 -6.77 -25.71 -22.97
N VAL A 326 -5.49 -25.38 -22.76
CA VAL A 326 -4.35 -26.02 -23.42
C VAL A 326 -3.83 -27.17 -22.56
N ALA A 327 -3.77 -28.37 -23.14
CA ALA A 327 -3.19 -29.54 -22.48
C ALA A 327 -1.66 -29.42 -22.31
N ALA A 328 -1.12 -30.14 -21.33
CA ALA A 328 0.29 -30.04 -20.99
C ALA A 328 1.20 -30.42 -22.18
N ASP A 329 0.88 -31.46 -22.94
CA ASP A 329 1.70 -32.02 -24.01
C ASP A 329 1.51 -31.38 -25.39
N THR A 330 0.66 -30.35 -25.50
CA THR A 330 0.36 -29.65 -26.76
C THR A 330 1.63 -29.11 -27.43
N ARG A 331 1.74 -29.36 -28.74
CA ARG A 331 2.84 -28.88 -29.59
C ARG A 331 2.32 -28.08 -30.77
N ILE A 332 2.82 -26.86 -30.90
CA ILE A 332 2.53 -25.94 -32.00
C ILE A 332 3.82 -25.66 -32.75
N ASP A 333 3.80 -25.78 -34.09
CA ASP A 333 4.94 -25.41 -34.93
C ASP A 333 4.48 -24.45 -36.03
N THR A 334 5.10 -23.28 -36.12
CA THR A 334 4.81 -22.25 -37.13
C THR A 334 6.09 -21.78 -37.84
N ARG A 335 7.20 -22.54 -37.71
CA ARG A 335 8.50 -22.15 -38.26
C ARG A 335 8.49 -22.11 -39.79
N ALA A 336 9.19 -21.13 -40.34
CA ALA A 336 9.57 -21.05 -41.76
C ALA A 336 11.06 -20.65 -41.83
N GLY A 337 11.95 -21.66 -41.81
CA GLY A 337 13.37 -21.45 -41.56
C GLY A 337 13.62 -20.83 -40.17
N ASN A 338 14.26 -19.66 -40.13
CA ASN A 338 14.53 -18.94 -38.87
C ASN A 338 13.34 -18.07 -38.41
N ALA A 339 12.39 -17.76 -39.28
CA ALA A 339 11.16 -17.05 -38.92
C ALA A 339 10.13 -18.02 -38.32
N ALA A 340 9.13 -17.48 -37.62
CA ALA A 340 7.96 -18.23 -37.19
C ALA A 340 6.75 -17.31 -37.20
N GLY A 341 5.58 -17.86 -37.47
CA GLY A 341 4.34 -17.13 -37.29
C GLY A 341 3.81 -17.27 -35.86
N THR A 342 2.60 -16.77 -35.64
CA THR A 342 2.04 -16.61 -34.29
C THR A 342 0.97 -17.64 -33.99
N TRP A 343 1.03 -18.19 -32.78
CA TRP A 343 -0.10 -18.82 -32.11
C TRP A 343 -0.81 -17.80 -31.21
N THR A 344 -2.03 -17.45 -31.59
CA THR A 344 -2.88 -16.53 -30.82
C THR A 344 -3.89 -17.31 -29.98
N ILE A 345 -3.86 -17.10 -28.66
CA ILE A 345 -4.89 -17.53 -27.71
C ILE A 345 -5.72 -16.31 -27.32
N GLU A 346 -6.98 -16.27 -27.76
CA GLU A 346 -7.92 -15.19 -27.43
C GLU A 346 -9.06 -15.74 -26.57
N ALA A 347 -9.07 -15.41 -25.27
CA ALA A 347 -10.04 -15.95 -24.32
C ALA A 347 -10.30 -15.05 -23.10
N ALA A 348 -11.40 -15.27 -22.39
CA ALA A 348 -11.67 -14.59 -21.12
C ALA A 348 -10.82 -15.11 -19.96
N ASN A 349 -10.19 -16.29 -20.13
CA ASN A 349 -9.26 -16.89 -19.18
C ASN A 349 -7.80 -16.89 -19.69
N ALA A 350 -7.45 -16.07 -20.68
CA ALA A 350 -6.10 -16.08 -21.21
C ALA A 350 -5.08 -15.65 -20.13
N GLY A 351 -4.02 -16.44 -19.98
CA GLY A 351 -3.02 -16.26 -18.94
C GLY A 351 -2.23 -17.54 -18.69
N VAL A 352 -1.31 -17.50 -17.73
CA VAL A 352 -0.39 -18.61 -17.47
C VAL A 352 -0.58 -19.18 -16.06
N ASN A 353 -0.72 -20.51 -15.97
CA ASN A 353 -0.93 -21.30 -14.76
C ASN A 353 -2.24 -21.04 -14.00
N GLY A 354 -2.55 -21.91 -13.04
CA GLY A 354 -3.79 -21.85 -12.27
C GLY A 354 -4.99 -22.30 -13.11
N ASP A 355 -6.05 -21.48 -13.14
CA ASP A 355 -7.27 -21.68 -13.92
C ASP A 355 -7.21 -21.07 -15.34
N ARG A 356 -6.04 -20.56 -15.72
CA ARG A 356 -5.77 -19.86 -16.98
C ARG A 356 -5.52 -20.80 -18.15
N SER A 357 -5.46 -20.22 -19.35
CA SER A 357 -5.50 -20.96 -20.61
C SER A 357 -4.35 -21.93 -20.85
N ILE A 358 -3.14 -21.65 -20.36
CA ILE A 358 -1.93 -22.43 -20.66
C ILE A 358 -1.02 -22.58 -19.43
N GLY A 359 -0.37 -23.74 -19.30
CA GLY A 359 0.67 -23.97 -18.29
C GLY A 359 2.03 -23.36 -18.68
N ALA A 360 2.83 -22.94 -17.70
CA ALA A 360 4.10 -22.26 -17.94
C ALA A 360 5.14 -23.11 -18.69
N ASP A 361 5.23 -24.41 -18.37
CA ASP A 361 6.11 -25.36 -19.06
C ASP A 361 5.67 -25.61 -20.51
N THR A 362 4.35 -25.59 -20.76
CA THR A 362 3.78 -25.73 -22.10
C THR A 362 4.06 -24.48 -22.92
N LEU A 363 3.87 -23.29 -22.35
CA LEU A 363 4.20 -22.03 -23.01
C LEU A 363 5.69 -21.95 -23.34
N SER A 364 6.57 -22.24 -22.38
CA SER A 364 8.02 -22.21 -22.55
C SER A 364 8.49 -23.12 -23.70
N ARG A 365 8.00 -24.36 -23.76
CA ARG A 365 8.33 -25.28 -24.87
C ARG A 365 7.81 -24.83 -26.23
N ASN A 366 6.61 -24.25 -26.28
CA ASN A 366 6.05 -23.80 -27.56
C ASN A 366 6.74 -22.52 -28.06
N LEU A 367 7.29 -21.70 -27.17
CA LEU A 367 8.15 -20.59 -27.55
C LEU A 367 9.46 -21.04 -28.23
N ASP A 368 9.83 -22.31 -28.26
CA ASP A 368 10.97 -22.78 -29.07
C ASP A 368 10.66 -22.79 -30.58
N THR A 369 9.39 -22.98 -30.93
CA THR A 369 8.94 -23.24 -32.31
C THR A 369 7.94 -22.20 -32.83
N THR A 370 7.32 -21.40 -31.97
CA THR A 370 6.29 -20.45 -32.38
C THR A 370 6.37 -19.15 -31.60
N ASN A 371 5.94 -18.04 -32.22
CA ASN A 371 5.62 -16.84 -31.46
C ASN A 371 4.27 -17.06 -30.77
N VAL A 372 4.08 -16.56 -29.55
CA VAL A 372 2.82 -16.75 -28.81
C VAL A 372 2.21 -15.40 -28.44
N ALA A 373 0.90 -15.25 -28.70
CA ALA A 373 0.11 -14.10 -28.28
C ALA A 373 -1.03 -14.55 -27.37
N LEU A 374 -1.05 -14.07 -26.13
CA LEU A 374 -2.14 -14.28 -25.17
C LEU A 374 -2.98 -13.00 -25.07
N THR A 375 -4.23 -13.06 -25.51
CA THR A 375 -5.17 -11.95 -25.49
C THR A 375 -6.32 -12.26 -24.55
N ASN A 376 -6.30 -11.62 -23.38
CA ASN A 376 -7.34 -11.74 -22.37
C ASN A 376 -8.47 -10.72 -22.61
N THR A 377 -9.68 -11.22 -22.82
CA THR A 377 -10.85 -10.40 -23.20
C THR A 377 -11.64 -9.86 -22.00
N GLN A 378 -11.33 -10.34 -20.78
CA GLN A 378 -12.03 -9.99 -19.54
C GLN A 378 -11.07 -9.83 -18.36
N GLY A 379 -11.08 -8.66 -17.71
CA GLY A 379 -10.28 -8.43 -16.50
C GLY A 379 -8.76 -8.55 -16.71
N ASP A 380 -8.05 -8.97 -15.67
CA ASP A 380 -6.59 -8.96 -15.62
C ASP A 380 -5.99 -10.22 -16.27
N LEU A 381 -4.94 -10.04 -17.07
CA LEU A 381 -4.08 -11.13 -17.54
C LEU A 381 -2.99 -11.38 -16.50
N THR A 382 -2.85 -12.62 -16.05
CA THR A 382 -1.83 -13.00 -15.06
C THR A 382 -0.86 -14.01 -15.64
N VAL A 383 0.45 -13.77 -15.45
CA VAL A 383 1.51 -14.75 -15.63
C VAL A 383 1.90 -15.29 -14.26
N GLY A 384 1.24 -16.39 -13.85
CA GLY A 384 1.36 -16.98 -12.51
C GLY A 384 2.45 -18.04 -12.36
N GLY A 385 3.20 -18.34 -13.43
CA GLY A 385 4.28 -19.34 -13.44
C GLY A 385 5.53 -18.83 -14.15
N PRO A 386 6.72 -19.39 -13.82
CA PRO A 386 7.96 -18.98 -14.47
C PRO A 386 7.98 -19.43 -15.93
N VAL A 387 8.35 -18.54 -16.84
CA VAL A 387 8.40 -18.82 -18.29
C VAL A 387 9.81 -18.50 -18.81
N ALA A 388 10.41 -19.45 -19.52
CA ALA A 388 11.77 -19.33 -20.02
C ALA A 388 11.90 -19.89 -21.45
N TRP A 389 12.57 -19.17 -22.35
CA TRP A 389 12.85 -19.66 -23.70
C TRP A 389 14.23 -19.22 -24.20
N ASN A 390 14.84 -19.98 -25.11
CA ASN A 390 16.18 -19.68 -25.64
C ASN A 390 16.19 -19.32 -27.12
N SER A 391 15.03 -19.33 -27.76
CA SER A 391 14.81 -19.07 -29.17
C SER A 391 14.62 -17.57 -29.45
N ASP A 392 14.65 -17.19 -30.73
CA ASP A 392 14.35 -15.83 -31.21
C ASP A 392 12.85 -15.47 -31.20
N ARG A 393 12.01 -16.24 -30.49
CA ARG A 393 10.56 -16.05 -30.54
C ARG A 393 10.06 -14.92 -29.65
N SER A 394 8.89 -14.42 -30.01
CA SER A 394 8.18 -13.37 -29.29
C SER A 394 7.05 -13.92 -28.43
N LEU A 395 6.91 -13.33 -27.24
CA LEU A 395 5.74 -13.47 -26.39
C LEU A 395 4.98 -12.14 -26.34
N THR A 396 3.70 -12.14 -26.72
CA THR A 396 2.80 -11.00 -26.59
C THR A 396 1.74 -11.29 -25.54
N LEU A 397 1.59 -10.39 -24.57
CA LEU A 397 0.60 -10.46 -23.50
C LEU A 397 -0.32 -9.25 -23.61
N THR A 398 -1.62 -9.47 -23.73
CA THR A 398 -2.60 -8.40 -23.89
C THR A 398 -3.77 -8.59 -22.93
N SER A 399 -4.04 -7.60 -22.08
CA SER A 399 -5.33 -7.47 -21.40
C SER A 399 -6.14 -6.35 -22.03
N GLN A 400 -7.31 -6.68 -22.58
CA GLN A 400 -8.19 -5.70 -23.25
C GLN A 400 -8.97 -4.81 -22.27
N LYS A 401 -9.13 -5.24 -21.01
CA LYS A 401 -10.02 -4.56 -20.04
C LYS A 401 -9.40 -4.32 -18.66
N GLY A 402 -8.18 -4.79 -18.42
CA GLY A 402 -7.57 -4.70 -17.10
C GLY A 402 -6.04 -4.59 -17.15
N ASN A 403 -5.43 -5.11 -16.10
CA ASN A 403 -3.99 -5.10 -15.87
C ASN A 403 -3.31 -6.29 -16.55
N VAL A 404 -1.98 -6.19 -16.68
CA VAL A 404 -1.12 -7.35 -16.86
C VAL A 404 -0.24 -7.51 -15.63
N ASP A 405 -0.38 -8.63 -14.94
CA ASP A 405 0.37 -8.98 -13.73
C ASP A 405 1.41 -10.07 -14.02
N LEU A 406 2.70 -9.70 -13.98
CA LEU A 406 3.82 -10.63 -14.09
C LEU A 406 4.21 -11.06 -12.67
N GLN A 407 3.62 -12.16 -12.20
CA GLN A 407 3.78 -12.62 -10.81
C GLN A 407 5.00 -13.52 -10.59
N GLN A 408 5.59 -14.05 -11.66
CA GLN A 408 6.71 -14.98 -11.64
C GLN A 408 7.77 -14.58 -12.68
N ALA A 409 8.96 -15.15 -12.56
CA ALA A 409 10.09 -14.79 -13.40
C ALA A 409 9.85 -15.11 -14.89
N LEU A 410 10.24 -14.17 -15.76
CA LEU A 410 10.23 -14.31 -17.21
C LEU A 410 11.66 -14.20 -17.73
N SER A 411 12.11 -15.13 -18.57
CA SER A 411 13.48 -15.07 -19.11
C SER A 411 13.59 -15.51 -20.57
N ALA A 412 14.44 -14.82 -21.32
CA ALA A 412 14.73 -15.15 -22.70
C ALA A 412 16.21 -14.93 -23.05
N THR A 413 16.82 -15.88 -23.76
CA THR A 413 18.24 -15.78 -24.16
C THR A 413 18.46 -15.75 -25.67
N GLY A 414 17.42 -15.94 -26.48
CA GLY A 414 17.55 -15.90 -27.95
C GLY A 414 17.98 -14.53 -28.44
N ALA A 415 18.80 -14.50 -29.49
CA ALA A 415 19.44 -13.29 -29.99
C ALA A 415 18.44 -12.20 -30.38
N ASN A 416 17.24 -12.57 -30.84
CA ASN A 416 16.17 -11.64 -31.24
C ASN A 416 14.88 -11.84 -30.43
N ALA A 417 14.96 -12.47 -29.25
CA ALA A 417 13.81 -12.73 -28.41
C ALA A 417 13.10 -11.43 -28.01
N SER A 418 11.76 -11.44 -27.96
CA SER A 418 10.99 -10.26 -27.57
C SER A 418 9.83 -10.55 -26.64
N LEU A 419 9.54 -9.59 -25.76
CA LEU A 419 8.37 -9.60 -24.88
C LEU A 419 7.61 -8.29 -25.09
N ASN A 420 6.35 -8.40 -25.52
CA ASN A 420 5.44 -7.27 -25.68
C ASN A 420 4.28 -7.40 -24.69
N VAL A 421 4.09 -6.41 -23.83
CA VAL A 421 3.06 -6.41 -22.78
C VAL A 421 2.13 -5.21 -22.98
N ASN A 422 0.85 -5.48 -23.22
CA ASN A 422 -0.19 -4.50 -23.47
C ASN A 422 -1.28 -4.61 -22.39
N ALA A 423 -1.40 -3.61 -21.52
CA ALA A 423 -2.45 -3.53 -20.52
C ALA A 423 -3.40 -2.37 -20.80
N ALA A 424 -4.71 -2.60 -20.69
CA ALA A 424 -5.70 -1.52 -20.77
C ALA A 424 -5.55 -0.51 -19.62
N ASP A 425 -5.10 -0.97 -18.44
CA ASP A 425 -4.90 -0.13 -17.26
C ASP A 425 -3.42 -0.02 -16.87
N LYS A 426 -2.87 -1.03 -16.19
CA LYS A 426 -1.51 -0.99 -15.61
C LYS A 426 -0.74 -2.29 -15.82
N ILE A 427 0.59 -2.20 -15.89
CA ILE A 427 1.50 -3.36 -15.86
C ILE A 427 2.13 -3.47 -14.47
N ARG A 428 2.04 -4.64 -13.82
CA ARG A 428 2.70 -4.91 -12.53
C ARG A 428 3.75 -6.00 -12.69
N ILE A 429 5.00 -5.65 -12.43
CA ILE A 429 6.15 -6.56 -12.48
C ILE A 429 6.52 -6.91 -11.04
N ASN A 430 6.19 -8.13 -10.60
CA ASN A 430 6.43 -8.56 -9.22
C ASN A 430 7.70 -9.42 -9.06
N GLU A 431 8.21 -9.98 -10.15
CA GLU A 431 9.41 -10.81 -10.20
C GLU A 431 10.30 -10.44 -11.41
N ALA A 432 11.51 -11.00 -11.46
CA ALA A 432 12.50 -10.63 -12.46
C ALA A 432 12.07 -10.91 -13.92
N VAL A 433 12.34 -9.95 -14.81
CA VAL A 433 12.22 -10.11 -16.27
C VAL A 433 13.61 -10.01 -16.88
N LYS A 434 14.11 -11.07 -17.51
CA LYS A 434 15.50 -11.14 -18.02
C LYS A 434 15.53 -11.48 -19.50
N LEU A 435 15.76 -10.51 -20.36
CA LEU A 435 15.97 -10.71 -21.80
C LEU A 435 17.43 -10.39 -22.14
N THR A 436 18.27 -11.40 -22.31
CA THR A 436 19.73 -11.23 -22.37
C THR A 436 20.34 -11.47 -23.75
N GLY A 437 19.51 -11.81 -24.74
CA GLY A 437 19.96 -11.96 -26.12
C GLY A 437 20.38 -10.63 -26.74
N ARG A 438 21.30 -10.68 -27.71
CA ARG A 438 21.92 -9.53 -28.39
C ARG A 438 20.90 -8.42 -28.71
N ASN A 439 20.00 -8.65 -29.64
CA ASN A 439 18.96 -7.69 -30.06
C ASN A 439 17.63 -7.91 -29.30
N ALA A 440 17.67 -8.35 -28.05
CA ALA A 440 16.45 -8.62 -27.29
C ALA A 440 15.60 -7.36 -27.14
N HIS A 441 14.27 -7.51 -27.18
CA HIS A 441 13.34 -6.38 -27.15
C HIS A 441 12.29 -6.53 -26.05
N LEU A 442 12.09 -5.47 -25.26
CA LEU A 442 10.99 -5.35 -24.32
C LEU A 442 10.11 -4.16 -24.67
N GLU A 443 8.81 -4.39 -24.78
CA GLU A 443 7.81 -3.35 -24.96
C GLU A 443 6.76 -3.40 -23.86
N LEU A 444 6.55 -2.27 -23.17
CA LEU A 444 5.56 -2.12 -22.10
C LEU A 444 4.56 -1.01 -22.43
N ASN A 445 3.33 -1.39 -22.77
CA ASN A 445 2.26 -0.48 -23.19
C ASN A 445 1.10 -0.50 -22.17
N ALA A 446 0.86 0.63 -21.51
CA ALA A 446 -0.21 0.77 -20.52
C ALA A 446 -0.62 2.23 -20.32
N LYS A 447 -1.92 2.45 -20.09
CA LYS A 447 -2.49 3.79 -19.81
C LYS A 447 -1.87 4.41 -18.55
N ASN A 448 -1.74 3.63 -17.48
CA ASN A 448 -1.23 4.06 -16.19
C ASN A 448 0.21 3.54 -15.91
N GLY A 449 0.95 3.24 -16.98
CA GLY A 449 2.35 2.83 -16.94
C GLY A 449 2.61 1.47 -16.27
N HIS A 450 3.87 1.24 -15.92
CA HIS A 450 4.33 0.05 -15.21
C HIS A 450 4.77 0.35 -13.77
N THR A 451 4.63 -0.64 -12.90
CA THR A 451 5.20 -0.62 -11.54
C THR A 451 6.02 -1.87 -11.27
N LEU A 452 7.10 -1.70 -10.53
CA LEU A 452 7.94 -2.79 -10.04
C LEU A 452 7.73 -2.98 -8.54
N ASN A 453 7.66 -4.22 -8.10
CA ASN A 453 7.83 -4.59 -6.70
C ASN A 453 9.28 -4.33 -6.27
N ASN A 454 9.55 -4.05 -4.99
CA ASN A 454 10.88 -3.74 -4.44
C ASN A 454 11.96 -4.81 -4.70
N LYS A 455 11.59 -6.03 -5.12
CA LYS A 455 12.54 -7.10 -5.49
C LYS A 455 12.65 -7.34 -7.00
N ALA A 456 11.77 -6.73 -7.80
CA ALA A 456 11.74 -6.95 -9.24
C ALA A 456 12.76 -6.04 -9.95
N ALA A 457 13.48 -6.62 -10.90
CA ALA A 457 14.35 -5.89 -11.81
C ALA A 457 14.19 -6.43 -13.23
N VAL A 458 14.28 -5.54 -14.20
CA VAL A 458 14.32 -5.90 -15.63
C VAL A 458 15.79 -5.92 -16.08
N THR A 459 16.22 -7.01 -16.69
CA THR A 459 17.55 -7.14 -17.30
C THR A 459 17.43 -7.21 -18.82
N LEU A 460 18.08 -6.28 -19.51
CA LEU A 460 18.20 -6.15 -20.96
C LEU A 460 19.68 -6.09 -21.35
N SER A 461 20.45 -7.14 -21.06
CA SER A 461 21.93 -7.08 -21.05
C SER A 461 22.63 -7.39 -22.38
N GLY A 462 21.89 -7.72 -23.45
CA GLY A 462 22.49 -8.04 -24.74
C GLY A 462 22.92 -6.81 -25.55
N ASP A 463 23.90 -6.98 -26.44
CA ASP A 463 24.36 -5.89 -27.31
C ASP A 463 23.27 -5.45 -28.29
N ASN A 464 22.84 -4.18 -28.24
CA ASN A 464 21.68 -3.65 -28.97
C ASN A 464 20.31 -4.09 -28.43
N ALA A 465 20.24 -4.54 -27.17
CA ALA A 465 18.95 -4.70 -26.52
C ALA A 465 18.16 -3.38 -26.54
N SER A 466 16.85 -3.47 -26.71
CA SER A 466 15.98 -2.31 -26.90
C SER A 466 14.78 -2.33 -25.95
N PHE A 467 14.36 -1.13 -25.54
CA PHE A 467 13.19 -0.93 -24.70
C PHE A 467 12.29 0.11 -25.32
N ARG A 468 10.99 -0.20 -25.38
CA ARG A 468 9.94 0.72 -25.81
C ARG A 468 8.83 0.78 -24.77
N SER A 469 8.24 1.96 -24.60
CA SER A 469 7.02 2.07 -23.80
C SER A 469 6.06 3.08 -24.42
N ASN A 470 4.82 2.64 -24.63
CA ASN A 470 3.74 3.45 -25.22
C ASN A 470 4.15 4.12 -26.55
N GLY A 471 4.83 3.37 -27.42
CA GLY A 471 5.31 3.86 -28.71
C GLY A 471 6.60 4.69 -28.68
N GLU A 472 7.16 4.95 -27.50
CA GLU A 472 8.39 5.75 -27.34
C GLU A 472 9.61 4.86 -27.09
N ASP A 473 10.67 5.05 -27.87
CA ASP A 473 11.93 4.32 -27.72
C ASP A 473 12.81 4.91 -26.60
N TYR A 474 13.47 4.04 -25.85
CA TYR A 474 14.43 4.42 -24.81
C TYR A 474 15.81 3.87 -25.16
N LYS A 475 16.84 4.66 -24.87
CA LYS A 475 18.22 4.18 -24.90
C LYS A 475 18.48 3.30 -23.67
N VAL A 476 18.91 2.06 -23.91
CA VAL A 476 19.32 1.13 -22.86
C VAL A 476 20.77 1.40 -22.45
N LEU A 477 21.04 1.52 -21.16
CA LEU A 477 22.34 1.84 -20.58
C LEU A 477 22.90 0.65 -19.80
N HIS A 478 24.15 0.29 -20.04
CA HIS A 478 24.79 -0.91 -19.45
C HIS A 478 26.03 -0.60 -18.62
N THR A 479 26.65 0.56 -18.84
CA THR A 479 27.97 0.92 -18.30
C THR A 479 28.03 2.35 -17.74
N VAL A 480 29.09 2.65 -17.00
CA VAL A 480 29.39 4.03 -16.53
C VAL A 480 29.58 5.00 -17.71
N ALA A 481 30.13 4.54 -18.83
CA ALA A 481 30.27 5.34 -20.05
C ALA A 481 28.90 5.65 -20.68
N ASP A 482 27.93 4.75 -20.58
CA ASP A 482 26.56 5.01 -21.05
C ASP A 482 25.88 6.08 -20.20
N LEU A 483 26.05 6.05 -18.87
CA LEU A 483 25.58 7.11 -17.98
C LEU A 483 26.15 8.48 -18.38
N ARG A 484 27.42 8.53 -18.81
CA ARG A 484 28.03 9.77 -19.34
C ARG A 484 27.40 10.25 -20.63
N SER A 485 27.00 9.33 -21.50
CA SER A 485 26.44 9.68 -22.80
C SER A 485 25.10 10.44 -22.71
N ILE A 486 24.46 10.48 -21.54
CA ILE A 486 23.22 11.24 -21.29
C ILE A 486 23.44 12.74 -21.53
N ASP A 487 24.64 13.27 -21.27
CA ASP A 487 24.98 14.67 -21.53
C ASP A 487 24.80 15.07 -23.01
N ALA A 488 24.81 14.11 -23.94
CA ALA A 488 24.57 14.37 -25.36
C ALA A 488 23.09 14.63 -25.69
N ASN A 489 22.15 14.22 -24.83
CA ASN A 489 20.72 14.46 -25.01
C ASN A 489 19.98 14.46 -23.66
N LEU A 490 19.94 15.61 -23.00
CA LEU A 490 19.31 15.79 -21.68
C LEU A 490 17.78 15.68 -21.68
N GLY A 491 17.15 15.75 -22.86
CA GLY A 491 15.72 15.48 -23.06
C GLY A 491 15.40 14.03 -23.44
N GLY A 492 16.42 13.18 -23.53
CA GLY A 492 16.28 11.78 -23.96
C GLY A 492 15.54 10.90 -22.97
N ARG A 493 15.19 9.70 -23.44
CA ARG A 493 14.56 8.65 -22.65
C ARG A 493 15.55 7.51 -22.44
N TYR A 494 15.75 7.12 -21.20
CA TYR A 494 16.82 6.20 -20.80
C TYR A 494 16.28 5.13 -19.86
N VAL A 495 16.74 3.90 -20.06
CA VAL A 495 16.57 2.82 -19.09
C VAL A 495 17.89 2.17 -18.74
N ILE A 496 18.03 1.66 -17.51
CA ILE A 496 19.17 0.83 -17.15
C ILE A 496 18.87 -0.63 -17.53
N GLY A 497 19.73 -1.23 -18.37
CA GLY A 497 19.59 -2.61 -18.83
C GLY A 497 20.15 -3.65 -17.85
N ASN A 498 21.05 -3.26 -16.95
CA ASN A 498 21.63 -4.14 -15.94
C ASN A 498 22.22 -3.33 -14.78
N THR A 499 22.56 -3.98 -13.68
CA THR A 499 23.33 -3.33 -12.61
C THR A 499 24.63 -2.73 -13.16
N ILE A 500 24.88 -1.46 -12.86
CA ILE A 500 26.07 -0.70 -13.28
C ILE A 500 26.98 -0.54 -12.07
N ASP A 501 28.15 -1.17 -12.14
CA ASP A 501 29.17 -1.06 -11.10
C ASP A 501 30.24 -0.05 -11.50
N GLY A 502 30.38 1.00 -10.71
CA GLY A 502 31.32 2.10 -10.91
C GLY A 502 32.76 1.77 -10.54
N ALA A 503 33.02 0.69 -9.81
CA ALA A 503 34.36 0.32 -9.33
C ALA A 503 35.14 1.48 -8.66
N ASN A 504 34.43 2.33 -7.90
CA ASN A 504 34.92 3.55 -7.24
C ASN A 504 35.45 4.63 -8.22
N ALA A 505 35.00 4.63 -9.47
CA ALA A 505 35.39 5.63 -10.44
C ALA A 505 34.91 7.03 -10.03
N SER A 506 35.75 8.03 -10.31
CA SER A 506 35.37 9.44 -10.24
C SER A 506 34.30 9.75 -11.29
N PHE A 507 33.21 10.39 -10.86
CA PHE A 507 32.04 10.64 -11.69
C PHE A 507 31.62 12.12 -11.54
N ARG A 508 31.78 12.93 -12.59
CA ARG A 508 31.21 14.30 -12.63
C ARG A 508 29.66 14.30 -12.61
N SER A 509 28.94 15.28 -12.09
CA SER A 509 27.46 15.27 -12.27
C SER A 509 27.05 15.18 -13.75
N ILE A 510 25.96 14.45 -14.07
CA ILE A 510 25.27 14.54 -15.37
C ILE A 510 24.53 15.88 -15.43
N ALA A 511 24.45 16.50 -16.61
CA ALA A 511 23.90 17.84 -16.79
C ALA A 511 24.66 18.88 -15.95
N ALA A 512 25.99 18.81 -15.92
CA ALA A 512 26.83 19.61 -15.00
C ALA A 512 26.58 21.14 -15.05
N ASP A 513 26.06 21.64 -16.17
CA ASP A 513 25.78 23.06 -16.46
C ASP A 513 24.31 23.31 -16.87
N SER A 514 23.43 22.32 -16.73
CA SER A 514 22.05 22.37 -17.21
C SER A 514 21.11 21.50 -16.36
N ALA A 515 19.94 21.18 -16.92
CA ALA A 515 18.93 20.34 -16.30
C ALA A 515 18.70 19.08 -17.14
N PHE A 516 18.53 17.93 -16.50
CA PHE A 516 17.93 16.76 -17.13
C PHE A 516 16.41 16.92 -17.15
N TYR A 517 15.79 17.02 -18.33
CA TYR A 517 14.34 17.19 -18.51
C TYR A 517 13.70 15.98 -19.23
N GLY A 518 14.46 14.91 -19.43
CA GLY A 518 14.02 13.66 -20.02
C GLY A 518 13.38 12.67 -19.05
N VAL A 519 13.42 11.38 -19.42
CA VAL A 519 12.95 10.28 -18.57
C VAL A 519 14.09 9.30 -18.31
N PHE A 520 14.34 8.97 -17.05
CA PHE A 520 15.32 7.99 -16.62
C PHE A 520 14.61 6.95 -15.73
N ASP A 521 14.50 5.72 -16.23
CA ASP A 521 13.87 4.62 -15.50
C ASP A 521 14.91 3.54 -15.21
N GLY A 522 15.27 3.33 -13.94
CA GLY A 522 16.23 2.30 -13.55
C GLY A 522 15.73 0.88 -13.79
N LEU A 523 14.42 0.69 -14.05
CA LEU A 523 13.78 -0.63 -14.18
C LEU A 523 14.15 -1.60 -13.03
N GLY A 524 14.35 -1.07 -11.82
CA GLY A 524 14.75 -1.83 -10.63
C GLY A 524 16.25 -2.13 -10.52
N ASN A 525 17.08 -1.65 -11.44
CA ASN A 525 18.53 -1.87 -11.41
C ASN A 525 19.27 -0.92 -10.46
N THR A 526 20.49 -1.33 -10.11
CA THR A 526 21.38 -0.60 -9.21
C THR A 526 22.51 0.10 -9.97
N VAL A 527 22.84 1.32 -9.57
CA VAL A 527 24.12 1.98 -9.85
C VAL A 527 24.93 2.02 -8.56
N SER A 528 26.15 1.49 -8.56
CA SER A 528 26.95 1.36 -7.33
C SER A 528 28.38 1.87 -7.43
N ARG A 529 29.01 2.15 -6.28
CA ARG A 529 30.46 2.43 -6.16
C ARG A 529 30.95 3.55 -7.08
N LEU A 530 30.37 4.74 -6.96
CA LEU A 530 30.82 5.95 -7.67
C LEU A 530 31.25 7.04 -6.68
N ASN A 531 32.27 7.80 -7.08
CA ASN A 531 32.74 8.99 -6.37
C ASN A 531 32.28 10.25 -7.12
N ILE A 532 31.14 10.80 -6.73
CA ILE A 532 30.45 11.89 -7.40
C ILE A 532 31.00 13.26 -6.95
N SER A 533 31.31 14.13 -7.91
CA SER A 533 31.67 15.54 -7.67
C SER A 533 31.26 16.44 -8.83
N ASN A 534 31.20 17.76 -8.65
CA ASN A 534 31.02 18.71 -9.75
C ASN A 534 31.84 19.99 -9.50
N PRO A 535 33.17 19.94 -9.69
CA PRO A 535 34.05 21.05 -9.31
C PRO A 535 33.64 22.38 -9.95
N GLY A 536 33.56 23.43 -9.13
CA GLY A 536 33.24 24.79 -9.58
C GLY A 536 31.77 25.03 -9.93
N LYS A 537 30.86 24.09 -9.61
CA LYS A 537 29.42 24.20 -9.87
C LYS A 537 28.61 24.25 -8.58
N MET A 538 27.41 24.82 -8.67
CA MET A 538 26.51 25.02 -7.52
C MET A 538 25.61 23.82 -7.23
N THR A 539 25.66 22.76 -8.04
CA THR A 539 24.84 21.57 -7.84
C THR A 539 25.67 20.29 -8.02
N VAL A 540 25.53 19.36 -7.08
CA VAL A 540 26.29 18.11 -7.06
C VAL A 540 25.36 16.94 -6.76
N GLY A 541 25.40 15.92 -7.63
CA GLY A 541 24.69 14.65 -7.52
C GLY A 541 24.90 13.83 -8.78
N LEU A 542 24.37 12.60 -8.84
CA LEU A 542 24.42 11.82 -10.10
C LEU A 542 23.90 12.66 -11.27
N PHE A 543 22.82 13.40 -11.01
CA PHE A 543 22.34 14.51 -11.83
C PHE A 543 22.60 15.84 -11.10
N SER A 544 23.10 16.84 -11.82
CA SER A 544 23.27 18.19 -11.28
C SER A 544 21.91 18.79 -10.92
N HIS A 545 20.98 18.76 -11.88
CA HIS A 545 19.60 19.19 -11.70
C HIS A 545 18.64 18.26 -12.43
N ASN A 546 17.59 17.80 -11.76
CA ASN A 546 16.48 17.04 -12.35
C ASN A 546 15.25 17.92 -12.54
N ALA A 547 14.86 18.16 -13.77
CA ALA A 547 13.58 18.76 -14.17
C ALA A 547 12.63 17.74 -14.84
N GLY A 548 13.10 16.51 -15.08
CA GLY A 548 12.37 15.44 -15.74
C GLY A 548 11.81 14.39 -14.75
N ARG A 549 11.78 13.13 -15.18
CA ARG A 549 11.36 11.99 -14.35
C ARG A 549 12.54 11.05 -14.13
N ILE A 550 12.86 10.77 -12.87
CA ILE A 550 13.79 9.71 -12.45
C ILE A 550 12.99 8.70 -11.62
N ALA A 551 13.01 7.42 -12.00
CA ALA A 551 12.24 6.40 -11.29
C ALA A 551 12.90 5.02 -11.23
N ASN A 552 12.44 4.19 -10.28
CA ASN A 552 12.76 2.76 -10.18
C ASN A 552 14.27 2.46 -10.15
N LEU A 553 15.01 3.23 -9.35
CA LEU A 553 16.48 3.21 -9.34
C LEU A 553 16.99 2.89 -7.94
N SER A 554 17.99 2.01 -7.87
CA SER A 554 18.78 1.82 -6.65
C SER A 554 20.16 2.45 -6.81
N LEU A 555 20.63 3.15 -5.78
CA LEU A 555 21.97 3.70 -5.64
C LEU A 555 22.63 3.00 -4.45
N ARG A 556 23.88 2.55 -4.59
CA ARG A 556 24.57 1.85 -3.50
C ARG A 556 26.04 2.23 -3.40
N ASP A 557 26.55 2.39 -2.17
CA ASP A 557 27.97 2.67 -1.92
C ASP A 557 28.46 3.91 -2.70
N ILE A 558 27.64 4.96 -2.74
CA ILE A 558 27.97 6.20 -3.46
C ILE A 558 28.58 7.19 -2.50
N VAL A 559 29.71 7.77 -2.89
CA VAL A 559 30.35 8.88 -2.18
C VAL A 559 30.10 10.15 -2.97
N THR A 560 29.58 11.19 -2.34
CA THR A 560 29.33 12.51 -2.95
C THR A 560 30.13 13.57 -2.21
N VAL A 561 31.04 14.24 -2.93
CA VAL A 561 31.91 15.29 -2.37
C VAL A 561 31.65 16.60 -3.07
N ALA A 562 31.44 17.65 -2.27
CA ALA A 562 31.21 19.00 -2.78
C ALA A 562 32.01 20.03 -1.95
N SER A 563 32.63 20.98 -2.64
CA SER A 563 33.45 22.01 -2.00
C SER A 563 33.08 23.39 -2.52
N GLY A 564 32.49 24.21 -1.64
CA GLY A 564 32.20 25.62 -1.84
C GLY A 564 33.27 26.51 -1.21
N LEU A 565 33.32 27.77 -1.65
CA LEU A 565 34.16 28.78 -1.02
C LEU A 565 33.52 29.23 0.31
N PRO A 566 34.29 29.49 1.40
CA PRO A 566 33.76 29.84 2.72
C PRO A 566 32.77 31.03 2.79
N TYR A 567 32.72 31.86 1.75
CA TYR A 567 31.81 33.00 1.59
C TYR A 567 31.12 33.04 0.21
N GLY A 568 31.09 31.90 -0.49
CA GLY A 568 30.43 31.75 -1.79
C GLY A 568 28.92 31.51 -1.67
N SER A 569 28.24 31.46 -2.81
CA SER A 569 26.84 31.01 -2.85
C SER A 569 26.75 29.53 -2.41
N PRO A 570 25.66 29.15 -1.70
CA PRO A 570 25.47 27.77 -1.29
C PRO A 570 25.40 26.80 -2.47
N ILE A 571 26.01 25.64 -2.30
CA ILE A 571 25.93 24.53 -3.25
C ILE A 571 24.83 23.54 -2.82
N SER A 572 23.96 23.11 -3.73
CA SER A 572 22.98 22.05 -3.44
C SER A 572 23.59 20.67 -3.72
N VAL A 573 23.59 19.80 -2.72
CA VAL A 573 24.30 18.52 -2.75
C VAL A 573 23.36 17.39 -2.35
N GLY A 574 23.24 16.38 -3.21
CA GLY A 574 22.57 15.13 -2.90
C GLY A 574 23.11 14.00 -3.76
N THR A 575 23.06 12.76 -3.28
CA THR A 575 23.65 11.64 -4.02
C THR A 575 22.99 11.41 -5.38
N LEU A 576 21.66 11.49 -5.48
CA LEU A 576 20.96 11.38 -6.75
C LEU A 576 20.95 12.72 -7.50
N ALA A 577 20.54 13.79 -6.83
CA ALA A 577 20.38 15.09 -7.46
C ALA A 577 20.91 16.23 -6.60
N GLY A 578 21.65 17.17 -7.19
CA GLY A 578 21.93 18.43 -6.52
C GLY A 578 20.64 19.21 -6.28
N SER A 579 19.82 19.35 -7.34
CA SER A 579 18.51 20.00 -7.26
C SER A 579 17.43 19.22 -8.02
N ASN A 580 16.20 19.26 -7.53
CA ASN A 580 15.04 18.62 -8.15
C ASN A 580 13.89 19.63 -8.34
N SER A 581 13.43 19.81 -9.57
CA SER A 581 12.16 20.47 -9.93
C SER A 581 11.19 19.52 -10.64
N GLY A 582 11.65 18.30 -10.98
CA GLY A 582 10.88 17.24 -11.60
C GLY A 582 10.32 16.21 -10.60
N THR A 583 10.18 14.97 -11.06
CA THR A 583 9.69 13.84 -10.26
C THR A 583 10.79 12.82 -10.00
N ILE A 584 10.97 12.45 -8.74
CA ILE A 584 11.77 11.32 -8.29
C ILE A 584 10.82 10.33 -7.63
N SER A 585 10.72 9.10 -8.15
CA SER A 585 9.81 8.09 -7.57
C SER A 585 10.39 6.70 -7.50
N ASN A 586 10.15 5.98 -6.40
CA ASN A 586 10.65 4.62 -6.19
C ASN A 586 12.19 4.55 -6.32
N VAL A 587 12.89 5.36 -5.53
CA VAL A 587 14.35 5.43 -5.53
C VAL A 587 14.88 5.05 -4.16
N THR A 588 15.87 4.16 -4.12
CA THR A 588 16.52 3.74 -2.88
C THR A 588 18.01 4.05 -2.95
N ALA A 589 18.56 4.69 -1.93
CA ALA A 589 19.98 5.03 -1.82
C ALA A 589 20.57 4.42 -0.55
N GLU A 590 21.42 3.41 -0.70
CA GLU A 590 21.96 2.61 0.40
C GLU A 590 23.45 2.86 0.61
N ASN A 591 23.85 2.99 1.88
CA ASN A 591 25.24 3.20 2.27
C ASN A 591 25.90 4.39 1.55
N VAL A 592 25.19 5.52 1.47
CA VAL A 592 25.72 6.73 0.86
C VAL A 592 26.57 7.52 1.85
N THR A 593 27.60 8.21 1.35
CA THR A 593 28.38 9.17 2.12
C THR A 593 28.35 10.51 1.42
N VAL A 594 27.81 11.54 2.07
CA VAL A 594 27.80 12.91 1.54
C VAL A 594 28.70 13.78 2.42
N SER A 595 29.69 14.42 1.82
CA SER A 595 30.64 15.27 2.53
C SER A 595 30.77 16.63 1.87
N THR A 596 30.58 17.70 2.63
CA THR A 596 30.62 19.07 2.10
C THR A 596 31.50 20.00 2.92
N THR A 597 32.20 20.89 2.22
CA THR A 597 32.93 22.02 2.82
C THR A 597 32.42 23.34 2.24
N GLY A 598 32.23 24.37 3.05
CA GLY A 598 31.66 25.66 2.65
C GLY A 598 30.12 25.70 2.68
N PRO A 599 29.51 26.84 2.29
CA PRO A 599 28.06 27.02 2.24
C PRO A 599 27.38 25.99 1.35
N ALA A 600 26.36 25.30 1.87
CA ALA A 600 25.69 24.20 1.18
C ALA A 600 24.28 23.91 1.71
N PHE A 601 23.42 23.40 0.81
CA PHE A 601 22.15 22.74 1.11
C PHE A 601 22.33 21.24 0.88
N VAL A 602 22.35 20.46 1.94
CA VAL A 602 22.84 19.08 1.89
C VAL A 602 21.69 18.11 2.17
N GLY A 603 21.41 17.23 1.22
CA GLY A 603 20.56 16.07 1.42
C GLY A 603 21.33 14.78 1.19
N GLY A 604 20.91 13.67 1.79
CA GLY A 604 21.45 12.35 1.44
C GLY A 604 21.07 11.95 0.01
N LEU A 605 19.84 12.26 -0.43
CA LEU A 605 19.38 11.95 -1.79
C LEU A 605 19.35 13.18 -2.69
N VAL A 606 18.78 14.30 -2.20
CA VAL A 606 18.56 15.52 -2.99
C VAL A 606 19.02 16.74 -2.21
N GLY A 607 19.83 17.63 -2.78
CA GLY A 607 20.20 18.89 -2.09
C GLY A 607 19.00 19.81 -1.89
N SER A 608 18.37 20.24 -2.98
CA SER A 608 17.21 21.14 -2.93
C SER A 608 16.07 20.67 -3.82
N ASN A 609 14.88 20.45 -3.24
CA ASN A 609 13.64 20.15 -3.96
C ASN A 609 12.80 21.42 -4.15
N TYR A 610 12.77 21.98 -5.36
CA TYR A 610 12.10 23.23 -5.72
C TYR A 610 10.85 22.97 -6.56
N GLY A 611 9.67 22.94 -5.93
CA GLY A 611 8.40 22.60 -6.58
C GLY A 611 8.33 21.18 -7.16
N GLY A 612 9.35 20.35 -6.93
CA GLY A 612 9.42 18.97 -7.40
C GLY A 612 8.72 17.98 -6.47
N THR A 613 8.55 16.76 -6.96
CA THR A 613 7.96 15.64 -6.21
C THR A 613 9.02 14.57 -5.93
N ILE A 614 9.09 14.16 -4.67
CA ILE A 614 9.87 13.00 -4.21
C ILE A 614 8.90 12.04 -3.52
N GLU A 615 8.71 10.85 -4.07
CA GLU A 615 7.79 9.87 -3.51
C GLU A 615 8.35 8.45 -3.47
N ARG A 616 8.05 7.71 -2.40
CA ARG A 616 8.60 6.34 -2.22
C ARG A 616 10.13 6.32 -2.35
N ALA A 617 10.78 7.31 -1.75
CA ALA A 617 12.22 7.41 -1.74
C ALA A 617 12.78 6.95 -0.38
N SER A 618 13.89 6.23 -0.38
CA SER A 618 14.59 5.86 0.85
C SER A 618 16.08 6.16 0.76
N VAL A 619 16.67 6.59 1.88
CA VAL A 619 18.12 6.83 1.97
C VAL A 619 18.68 6.32 3.29
N SER A 620 19.87 5.70 3.23
CA SER A 620 20.66 5.34 4.41
C SER A 620 22.14 5.62 4.21
N GLY A 621 22.82 6.01 5.29
CA GLY A 621 24.25 6.29 5.24
C GLY A 621 24.70 7.39 6.21
N ARG A 622 25.65 8.22 5.75
CA ARG A 622 26.29 9.24 6.57
C ARG A 622 26.39 10.58 5.84
N ILE A 623 26.10 11.67 6.54
CA ILE A 623 26.28 13.04 6.08
C ILE A 623 27.23 13.77 7.04
N ASP A 624 28.31 14.33 6.51
CA ASP A 624 29.27 15.15 7.26
C ASP A 624 29.39 16.54 6.64
N THR A 625 29.16 17.58 7.44
CA THR A 625 29.30 18.97 6.99
C THR A 625 30.19 19.77 7.93
N ASP A 626 30.86 20.78 7.39
CA ASP A 626 31.56 21.77 8.21
C ASP A 626 30.60 22.83 8.80
N ARG A 627 31.18 23.88 9.40
CA ARG A 627 30.45 24.95 10.06
C ARG A 627 29.73 25.93 9.13
N TYR A 628 30.01 25.88 7.83
CA TYR A 628 29.51 26.85 6.86
C TYR A 628 28.23 26.39 6.16
N ALA A 629 27.85 25.11 6.30
CA ALA A 629 26.61 24.59 5.75
C ALA A 629 25.38 25.41 6.21
N ASN A 630 24.40 25.53 5.34
CA ASN A 630 23.18 26.30 5.60
C ASN A 630 22.08 25.39 6.15
N THR A 631 21.81 24.31 5.42
CA THR A 631 20.77 23.34 5.77
C THR A 631 21.26 21.92 5.52
N VAL A 632 20.84 20.99 6.37
CA VAL A 632 21.18 19.58 6.26
C VAL A 632 19.93 18.74 6.51
N GLY A 633 19.60 17.86 5.58
CA GLY A 633 18.54 16.87 5.71
C GLY A 633 19.05 15.46 5.42
N GLY A 634 18.52 14.45 6.09
CA GLY A 634 18.88 13.06 5.75
C GLY A 634 18.46 12.69 4.33
N LEU A 635 17.26 13.10 3.87
CA LEU A 635 16.80 12.90 2.50
C LEU A 635 17.01 14.14 1.64
N VAL A 636 16.53 15.30 2.12
CA VAL A 636 16.51 16.56 1.35
C VAL A 636 17.05 17.72 2.17
N GLY A 637 18.02 18.50 1.65
CA GLY A 637 18.49 19.70 2.34
C GLY A 637 17.37 20.75 2.52
N GLU A 638 16.72 21.14 1.42
CA GLU A 638 15.56 22.05 1.44
C GLU A 638 14.41 21.58 0.57
N ASN A 639 13.17 21.67 1.08
CA ASN A 639 11.93 21.36 0.37
C ASN A 639 11.08 22.63 0.21
N LEU A 640 11.10 23.23 -0.97
CA LEU A 640 10.68 24.62 -1.19
C LEU A 640 9.55 24.75 -2.21
N THR A 641 8.42 25.30 -1.75
CA THR A 641 7.29 25.68 -2.61
C THR A 641 7.67 26.87 -3.49
N LEU A 642 7.44 26.76 -4.80
CA LEU A 642 7.61 27.87 -5.72
C LEU A 642 6.35 28.74 -5.72
N LEU A 643 6.51 30.02 -5.34
CA LEU A 643 5.42 31.01 -5.23
C LEU A 643 4.94 31.55 -6.59
N ASN A 644 4.93 30.71 -7.62
CA ASN A 644 4.38 31.05 -8.93
C ASN A 644 2.85 31.19 -8.84
N LYS A 645 2.18 31.64 -9.90
CA LYS A 645 0.70 31.66 -9.99
C LYS A 645 0.23 30.61 -11.00
N PRO A 646 -0.40 29.49 -10.56
CA PRO A 646 -0.63 29.03 -9.17
C PRO A 646 0.66 28.52 -8.48
N PRO A 647 0.71 28.48 -7.13
CA PRO A 647 1.89 27.97 -6.41
C PRO A 647 2.14 26.50 -6.73
N VAL A 648 3.40 26.13 -6.93
CA VAL A 648 3.81 24.73 -7.13
C VAL A 648 4.44 24.25 -5.83
N SER A 649 3.66 23.50 -5.05
CA SER A 649 4.11 22.98 -3.76
C SER A 649 5.13 21.85 -3.96
N ALA A 650 6.28 21.96 -3.31
CA ALA A 650 7.23 20.85 -3.25
C ALA A 650 6.66 19.73 -2.36
N LEU A 651 6.70 18.49 -2.84
CA LEU A 651 6.10 17.34 -2.17
C LEU A 651 7.14 16.28 -1.85
N ILE A 652 7.18 15.87 -0.58
CA ILE A 652 7.87 14.66 -0.11
C ILE A 652 6.82 13.73 0.50
N ARG A 653 6.71 12.50 -0.01
CA ARG A 653 5.66 11.58 0.43
C ARG A 653 6.11 10.14 0.48
N ASP A 654 5.61 9.38 1.44
CA ASP A 654 5.89 7.94 1.58
C ASP A 654 7.40 7.64 1.57
N SER A 655 8.21 8.55 2.14
CA SER A 655 9.68 8.54 2.01
C SER A 655 10.38 8.44 3.37
N GLN A 656 11.59 7.89 3.38
CA GLN A 656 12.30 7.52 4.61
C GLN A 656 13.78 7.91 4.56
N ALA A 657 14.32 8.32 5.71
CA ALA A 657 15.76 8.51 5.90
C ALA A 657 16.24 7.82 7.18
N ASP A 658 17.27 6.98 7.07
CA ASP A 658 17.98 6.39 8.22
C ASP A 658 19.46 6.77 8.12
N VAL A 659 19.80 7.94 8.64
CA VAL A 659 21.07 8.61 8.36
C VAL A 659 21.76 9.04 9.64
N ARG A 660 23.08 8.84 9.69
CA ARG A 660 23.94 9.50 10.67
C ARG A 660 24.36 10.87 10.14
N ILE A 661 23.89 11.93 10.77
CA ILE A 661 24.21 13.31 10.41
C ILE A 661 25.19 13.88 11.44
N ASN A 662 26.35 14.38 10.98
CA ASN A 662 27.27 15.19 11.78
C ASN A 662 27.35 16.59 11.17
N ALA A 663 26.66 17.54 11.81
CA ALA A 663 26.48 18.90 11.32
C ALA A 663 27.23 19.87 12.23
N ALA A 664 28.27 20.54 11.73
CA ALA A 664 29.05 21.49 12.53
C ALA A 664 28.58 22.95 12.46
N HIS A 665 27.49 23.22 11.73
CA HIS A 665 26.96 24.55 11.46
C HIS A 665 25.85 24.97 12.44
N ASP A 666 25.52 26.26 12.42
CA ASP A 666 24.47 26.90 13.26
C ASP A 666 23.09 26.96 12.56
N GLY A 667 22.96 26.34 11.38
CA GLY A 667 21.74 26.37 10.58
C GLY A 667 20.76 25.25 10.88
N ALA A 668 19.86 24.99 9.92
CA ALA A 668 18.78 24.03 10.07
C ALA A 668 19.25 22.60 9.78
N THR A 669 19.07 21.67 10.72
CA THR A 669 19.36 20.25 10.52
C THR A 669 18.13 19.40 10.81
N GLY A 670 17.72 18.56 9.87
CA GLY A 670 16.63 17.60 10.04
C GLY A 670 17.03 16.18 9.65
N GLY A 671 16.47 15.17 10.30
CA GLY A 671 16.74 13.77 9.92
C GLY A 671 16.14 13.38 8.57
N LEU A 672 15.09 14.06 8.10
CA LEU A 672 14.56 13.93 6.73
C LEU A 672 14.82 15.19 5.90
N VAL A 673 14.44 16.36 6.42
CA VAL A 673 14.50 17.65 5.70
C VAL A 673 15.17 18.73 6.54
N GLY A 674 16.14 19.46 6.00
CA GLY A 674 16.73 20.60 6.72
C GLY A 674 15.74 21.76 6.87
N TYR A 675 15.25 22.30 5.76
CA TYR A 675 14.31 23.42 5.71
C TYR A 675 13.08 23.10 4.85
N ASN A 676 11.87 23.35 5.34
CA ASN A 676 10.63 23.01 4.65
C ASN A 676 9.68 24.20 4.52
N THR A 677 9.22 24.48 3.30
CA THR A 677 8.04 25.32 3.00
C THR A 677 7.02 24.59 2.12
N GLY A 678 7.27 23.31 1.83
CA GLY A 678 6.39 22.41 1.08
C GLY A 678 5.65 21.42 1.98
N MET A 679 5.17 20.35 1.37
CA MET A 679 4.43 19.28 2.05
C MET A 679 5.32 18.07 2.30
N ILE A 680 5.31 17.58 3.54
CA ILE A 680 5.89 16.31 3.97
C ILE A 680 4.75 15.46 4.53
N GLU A 681 4.44 14.35 3.86
CA GLU A 681 3.32 13.48 4.23
C GLU A 681 3.76 12.01 4.32
N ARG A 682 3.29 11.29 5.36
CA ARG A 682 3.56 9.84 5.55
C ARG A 682 5.04 9.47 5.41
N SER A 683 5.92 10.32 5.93
CA SER A 683 7.36 10.17 5.78
C SER A 683 8.03 10.04 7.15
N SER A 684 9.20 9.40 7.19
CA SER A 684 9.86 9.09 8.46
C SER A 684 11.36 9.32 8.45
N SER A 685 11.91 9.55 9.64
CA SER A 685 13.34 9.67 9.88
C SER A 685 13.80 8.80 11.06
N ALA A 686 14.98 8.23 10.94
CA ALA A 686 15.69 7.44 11.93
C ALA A 686 17.19 7.81 11.93
N GLY A 687 17.98 7.11 12.75
CA GLY A 687 19.41 7.35 12.88
C GLY A 687 19.77 8.35 13.98
N THR A 688 20.89 9.06 13.80
CA THR A 688 21.44 9.98 14.82
C THR A 688 21.80 11.31 14.22
N ILE A 689 21.42 12.40 14.88
CA ILE A 689 21.74 13.77 14.50
C ILE A 689 22.66 14.38 15.57
N ASN A 690 23.90 14.67 15.19
CA ASN A 690 24.88 15.33 16.04
C ASN A 690 25.15 16.74 15.50
N ALA A 691 24.45 17.73 16.03
CA ALA A 691 24.63 19.13 15.68
C ALA A 691 25.60 19.80 16.65
N THR A 692 26.82 20.10 16.19
CA THR A 692 27.87 20.67 17.04
C THR A 692 27.98 22.19 16.97
N GLY A 693 27.16 22.85 16.15
CA GLY A 693 27.00 24.30 16.16
C GLY A 693 26.38 24.81 17.46
N ALA A 694 26.75 26.02 17.88
CA ALA A 694 26.30 26.63 19.14
C ALA A 694 24.98 27.41 19.00
N ASN A 695 24.39 27.48 17.81
CA ASN A 695 23.05 28.04 17.58
C ASN A 695 22.20 27.15 16.67
N ALA A 696 22.53 25.85 16.63
CA ALA A 696 21.92 24.91 15.70
C ALA A 696 20.41 24.78 15.92
N GLN A 697 19.66 24.66 14.82
CA GLN A 697 18.21 24.50 14.79
C GLN A 697 17.89 23.10 14.29
N VAL A 698 17.51 22.20 15.19
CA VAL A 698 17.59 20.77 14.95
C VAL A 698 16.25 20.09 15.17
N GLY A 699 15.76 19.35 14.17
CA GLY A 699 14.61 18.47 14.32
C GLY A 699 14.96 17.03 13.99
N GLY A 700 14.32 16.07 14.67
CA GLY A 700 14.48 14.67 14.29
C GLY A 700 13.99 14.40 12.86
N LEU A 701 12.92 15.05 12.40
CA LEU A 701 12.42 14.99 11.02
C LEU A 701 12.79 16.24 10.22
N VAL A 702 12.45 17.43 10.73
CA VAL A 702 12.60 18.70 10.01
C VAL A 702 13.35 19.73 10.85
N GLY A 703 14.42 20.35 10.33
CA GLY A 703 15.10 21.42 11.06
C GLY A 703 14.18 22.62 11.30
N ILE A 704 13.68 23.23 10.22
CA ILE A 704 12.72 24.34 10.27
C ILE A 704 11.54 24.03 9.33
N ASN A 705 10.32 24.16 9.84
CA ASN A 705 9.08 24.12 9.06
C ASN A 705 8.47 25.53 9.00
N ASP A 706 8.56 26.19 7.85
CA ASP A 706 8.30 27.62 7.67
C ASP A 706 7.19 27.92 6.64
N GLY A 707 6.63 29.12 6.71
CA GLY A 707 5.65 29.65 5.76
C GLY A 707 4.44 28.73 5.58
N ASN A 708 4.30 28.16 4.37
CA ASN A 708 3.22 27.24 4.03
C ASN A 708 3.57 25.76 4.29
N GLY A 709 4.61 25.49 5.07
CA GLY A 709 5.10 24.15 5.38
C GLY A 709 4.06 23.27 6.08
N ILE A 710 3.86 22.05 5.59
CA ILE A 710 2.96 21.06 6.18
C ILE A 710 3.75 19.80 6.52
N VAL A 711 3.73 19.42 7.79
CA VAL A 711 4.18 18.10 8.26
C VAL A 711 2.97 17.31 8.72
N LYS A 712 2.64 16.23 8.00
CA LYS A 712 1.41 15.47 8.22
C LYS A 712 1.68 13.98 8.28
N GLN A 713 1.07 13.29 9.25
CA GLN A 713 1.14 11.82 9.35
C GLN A 713 2.58 11.29 9.31
N SER A 714 3.53 12.06 9.82
CA SER A 714 4.96 11.81 9.68
C SER A 714 5.58 11.55 11.04
N SER A 715 6.74 10.90 11.05
CA SER A 715 7.35 10.46 12.31
C SER A 715 8.86 10.56 12.34
N SER A 716 9.41 10.74 13.54
CA SER A 716 10.84 10.59 13.78
C SER A 716 11.14 9.69 14.96
N SER A 717 12.08 8.78 14.77
CA SER A 717 12.76 8.03 15.83
C SER A 717 14.23 8.41 15.96
N ALA A 718 14.68 9.47 15.26
CA ALA A 718 16.07 9.89 15.26
C ALA A 718 16.48 10.45 16.64
N SER A 719 17.66 10.05 17.13
CA SER A 719 18.21 10.65 18.35
C SER A 719 18.86 11.99 18.01
N VAL A 720 18.45 13.05 18.72
CA VAL A 720 18.90 14.42 18.50
C VAL A 720 19.87 14.84 19.61
N THR A 721 21.08 15.24 19.24
CA THR A 721 22.05 15.86 20.14
C THR A 721 22.48 17.22 19.58
N ALA A 722 22.31 18.27 20.38
CA ALA A 722 22.79 19.62 20.05
C ALA A 722 23.61 20.22 21.21
N ARG A 723 24.44 21.24 20.91
CA ARG A 723 25.29 21.91 21.92
C ARG A 723 24.55 23.04 22.63
N ASN A 724 25.29 24.05 23.09
CA ASN A 724 24.75 25.21 23.81
C ASN A 724 23.97 26.12 22.85
N ASN A 725 23.09 26.96 23.39
CA ASN A 725 22.18 27.89 22.69
C ASN A 725 21.42 27.30 21.48
N ALA A 726 21.22 25.99 21.46
CA ALA A 726 20.53 25.31 20.39
C ALA A 726 19.01 25.39 20.56
N VAL A 727 18.29 25.22 19.45
CA VAL A 727 16.85 24.95 19.44
C VAL A 727 16.63 23.55 18.88
N ALA A 728 16.09 22.64 19.69
CA ALA A 728 15.94 21.24 19.30
C ALA A 728 14.54 20.67 19.55
N GLY A 729 14.02 19.95 18.56
CA GLY A 729 12.80 19.16 18.67
C GLY A 729 13.01 17.72 18.22
N GLY A 730 12.26 16.78 18.78
CA GLY A 730 12.31 15.38 18.31
C GLY A 730 11.64 15.16 16.96
N LEU A 731 10.70 16.02 16.53
CA LEU A 731 10.17 16.06 15.17
C LEU A 731 10.68 17.28 14.42
N VAL A 732 10.45 18.48 14.95
CA VAL A 732 10.75 19.75 14.27
C VAL A 732 11.57 20.68 15.16
N GLY A 733 12.66 21.26 14.69
CA GLY A 733 13.40 22.25 15.48
C GLY A 733 12.55 23.50 15.75
N ILE A 734 12.18 24.21 14.68
CA ILE A 734 11.29 25.38 14.73
C ILE A 734 10.09 25.16 13.81
N ASN A 735 8.89 25.26 14.37
CA ASN A 735 7.64 25.21 13.60
C ASN A 735 7.02 26.60 13.50
N MET A 736 6.94 27.16 12.30
CA MET A 736 6.20 28.39 11.99
C MET A 736 4.94 28.14 11.15
N ALA A 737 4.67 26.87 10.83
CA ALA A 737 3.58 26.45 9.97
C ALA A 737 2.77 25.31 10.61
N THR A 738 2.36 24.28 9.87
CA THR A 738 1.45 23.23 10.38
C THR A 738 2.14 21.90 10.64
N ILE A 739 1.90 21.33 11.83
CA ILE A 739 2.18 19.93 12.17
C ILE A 739 0.85 19.26 12.57
N THR A 740 0.52 18.13 11.93
CA THR A 740 -0.70 17.39 12.27
C THR A 740 -0.49 15.88 12.25
N ALA A 741 -1.14 15.17 13.17
CA ALA A 741 -1.16 13.71 13.24
C ALA A 741 0.25 13.08 13.20
N SER A 742 1.24 13.71 13.84
CA SER A 742 2.66 13.35 13.71
C SER A 742 3.28 12.95 15.05
N ARG A 743 4.35 12.14 15.01
CA ARG A 743 4.93 11.49 16.21
C ARG A 743 6.44 11.61 16.31
N ALA A 744 6.97 11.97 17.48
CA ALA A 744 8.39 11.93 17.80
C ALA A 744 8.68 10.93 18.93
N SER A 745 9.62 10.02 18.71
CA SER A 745 9.99 8.97 19.68
C SER A 745 11.48 8.93 20.03
N GLY A 746 12.32 9.64 19.25
CA GLY A 746 13.75 9.73 19.51
C GLY A 746 14.08 10.65 20.69
N LYS A 747 15.16 10.34 21.41
CA LYS A 747 15.64 11.15 22.54
C LYS A 747 16.21 12.49 22.04
N VAL A 748 15.92 13.57 22.77
CA VAL A 748 16.47 14.92 22.53
C VAL A 748 17.41 15.29 23.67
N SER A 749 18.63 15.73 23.35
CA SER A 749 19.64 16.17 24.31
C SER A 749 20.30 17.46 23.87
N VAL A 750 20.20 18.53 24.67
CA VAL A 750 20.81 19.84 24.37
C VAL A 750 21.75 20.33 25.47
N GLY A 751 22.67 21.22 25.10
CA GLY A 751 23.60 21.89 26.01
C GLY A 751 22.96 23.02 26.83
N GLU A 752 23.79 23.93 27.35
CA GLU A 752 23.32 25.04 28.19
C GLU A 752 22.58 26.09 27.38
N ARG A 753 21.72 26.89 28.05
CA ARG A 753 21.02 28.05 27.44
C ARG A 753 20.20 27.70 26.19
N SER A 754 19.73 26.47 26.10
CA SER A 754 19.07 25.94 24.90
C SER A 754 17.55 25.89 25.08
N VAL A 755 16.83 25.68 23.98
CA VAL A 755 15.39 25.43 23.96
C VAL A 755 15.14 24.04 23.40
N ALA A 756 14.50 23.17 24.18
CA ALA A 756 14.27 21.77 23.78
C ALA A 756 12.83 21.32 23.99
N GLY A 757 12.29 20.59 23.01
CA GLY A 757 11.01 19.91 23.10
C GLY A 757 11.04 18.49 22.53
N GLY A 758 10.16 17.60 22.98
CA GLY A 758 10.10 16.24 22.44
C GLY A 758 9.49 16.17 21.04
N LEU A 759 8.52 17.03 20.70
CA LEU A 759 7.99 17.18 19.34
C LEU A 759 8.64 18.38 18.65
N ALA A 760 8.57 19.57 19.25
CA ALA A 760 9.11 20.79 18.65
C ALA A 760 9.97 21.62 19.61
N GLY A 761 11.10 22.16 19.16
CA GLY A 761 11.87 23.08 19.99
C GLY A 761 11.10 24.37 20.26
N VAL A 762 10.71 25.05 19.17
CA VAL A 762 9.86 26.25 19.21
C VAL A 762 8.64 26.04 18.32
N ASN A 763 7.46 26.43 18.81
CA ASN A 763 6.23 26.49 18.05
C ASN A 763 5.70 27.93 17.94
N LEU A 764 5.66 28.45 16.73
CA LEU A 764 5.04 29.71 16.32
C LEU A 764 3.79 29.48 15.46
N GLY A 765 3.56 28.24 14.99
CA GLY A 765 2.44 27.85 14.13
C GLY A 765 1.42 26.94 14.84
N ASP A 766 0.82 26.04 14.07
CA ASP A 766 -0.23 25.13 14.54
C ASP A 766 0.33 23.70 14.74
N ILE A 767 0.04 23.11 15.90
CA ILE A 767 0.27 21.69 16.20
C ILE A 767 -1.05 21.05 16.60
N ASP A 768 -1.43 19.96 15.95
CA ASP A 768 -2.69 19.26 16.24
C ASP A 768 -2.52 17.74 16.23
N SER A 769 -3.22 17.06 17.13
CA SER A 769 -3.28 15.58 17.20
C SER A 769 -1.90 14.90 17.13
N SER A 770 -0.89 15.49 17.78
CA SER A 770 0.51 15.03 17.65
C SER A 770 1.08 14.56 18.99
N THR A 771 2.08 13.68 18.93
CA THR A 771 2.60 12.97 20.11
C THR A 771 4.13 13.05 20.22
N ALA A 772 4.63 13.34 21.41
CA ALA A 772 6.04 13.20 21.77
C ALA A 772 6.22 12.12 22.83
N ASP A 773 6.97 11.06 22.51
CA ASP A 773 7.28 9.95 23.42
C ASP A 773 8.76 9.89 23.81
N GLY A 774 9.62 10.60 23.09
CA GLY A 774 11.05 10.64 23.36
C GLY A 774 11.38 11.47 24.61
N ASP A 775 12.30 10.97 25.43
CA ASP A 775 12.81 11.72 26.58
C ASP A 775 13.57 12.99 26.14
N VAL A 776 13.45 14.05 26.93
CA VAL A 776 14.09 15.35 26.67
C VAL A 776 15.04 15.70 27.80
N PHE A 777 16.30 15.95 27.46
CA PHE A 777 17.34 16.41 28.38
C PHE A 777 17.86 17.77 27.93
N ALA A 778 17.94 18.71 28.87
CA ALA A 778 18.56 20.02 28.66
C ALA A 778 19.51 20.38 29.82
N ALA A 779 20.70 20.88 29.50
CA ALA A 779 21.64 21.33 30.52
C ALA A 779 21.22 22.67 31.16
N ALA A 780 22.09 23.24 31.99
CA ALA A 780 21.77 24.41 32.82
C ALA A 780 21.24 25.63 32.02
N SER A 781 20.40 26.44 32.68
CA SER A 781 19.86 27.69 32.12
C SER A 781 19.05 27.54 30.83
N SER A 782 18.45 26.37 30.61
CA SER A 782 17.66 26.05 29.41
C SER A 782 16.16 26.17 29.66
N THR A 783 15.39 26.23 28.57
CA THR A 783 13.94 26.07 28.55
C THR A 783 13.60 24.72 27.94
N VAL A 784 12.83 23.88 28.64
CA VAL A 784 12.58 22.51 28.20
C VAL A 784 11.12 22.09 28.41
N GLY A 785 10.54 21.43 27.41
CA GLY A 785 9.21 20.85 27.48
C GLY A 785 9.15 19.41 26.94
N GLY A 786 8.16 18.62 27.37
CA GLY A 786 7.98 17.26 26.85
C GLY A 786 7.40 17.23 25.43
N LEU A 787 6.46 18.11 25.09
CA LEU A 787 6.00 18.34 23.71
C LEU A 787 6.82 19.46 23.05
N VAL A 788 6.83 20.64 23.66
CA VAL A 788 7.44 21.85 23.07
C VAL A 788 8.33 22.61 24.03
N GLY A 789 9.49 23.09 23.59
CA GLY A 789 10.32 23.95 24.44
C GLY A 789 9.63 25.29 24.72
N SER A 790 9.27 26.00 23.64
CA SER A 790 8.54 27.28 23.72
C SER A 790 7.36 27.29 22.75
N ASN A 791 6.20 27.76 23.21
CA ASN A 791 5.00 27.93 22.40
C ASN A 791 4.56 29.40 22.36
N SER A 792 4.37 29.94 21.17
CA SER A 792 3.65 31.20 20.90
C SER A 792 2.55 31.01 19.85
N GLY A 793 2.47 29.82 19.25
CA GLY A 793 1.39 29.43 18.36
C GLY A 793 0.28 28.71 19.11
N ARG A 794 -0.30 27.71 18.47
CA ARG A 794 -1.48 27.00 18.96
C ARG A 794 -1.25 25.51 18.94
N ILE A 795 -1.66 24.84 20.03
CA ILE A 795 -1.52 23.40 20.21
C ILE A 795 -2.86 22.84 20.65
N ARG A 796 -3.34 21.80 19.96
CA ARG A 796 -4.56 21.09 20.34
C ARG A 796 -4.40 19.59 20.34
N THR A 797 -5.20 18.91 21.15
CA THR A 797 -5.40 17.45 21.11
C THR A 797 -4.09 16.64 21.13
N SER A 798 -3.04 17.17 21.76
CA SER A 798 -1.67 16.64 21.64
C SER A 798 -1.17 16.04 22.96
N GLN A 799 -0.18 15.17 22.88
CA GLN A 799 0.27 14.34 24.00
C GLN A 799 1.79 14.38 24.18
N ALA A 800 2.24 14.59 25.43
CA ALA A 800 3.64 14.49 25.84
C ALA A 800 3.81 13.34 26.82
N ASN A 801 4.50 12.28 26.38
CA ASN A 801 4.73 11.05 27.16
C ASN A 801 6.17 10.88 27.62
N GLY A 802 7.14 11.49 26.92
CA GLY A 802 8.56 11.41 27.28
C GLY A 802 8.89 12.16 28.59
N ASN A 803 9.87 11.66 29.35
CA ASN A 803 10.31 12.33 30.57
C ASN A 803 11.15 13.57 30.26
N VAL A 804 11.08 14.56 31.14
CA VAL A 804 11.82 15.81 31.03
C VAL A 804 12.84 15.92 32.14
N THR A 805 14.11 16.13 31.77
CA THR A 805 15.20 16.39 32.72
C THR A 805 15.87 17.73 32.38
N ALA A 806 15.78 18.68 33.31
CA ALA A 806 16.39 19.99 33.21
C ALA A 806 17.56 20.13 34.18
N GLY A 807 18.65 20.74 33.73
CA GLY A 807 19.78 21.11 34.59
C GLY A 807 19.44 22.23 35.60
N ASN A 808 20.46 22.70 36.31
CA ASN A 808 20.31 23.80 37.28
C ASN A 808 19.91 25.11 36.61
N LYS A 809 19.25 25.99 37.36
CA LYS A 809 18.81 27.32 36.93
C LYS A 809 17.93 27.25 35.69
N ALA A 810 17.11 26.20 35.55
CA ALA A 810 16.24 26.07 34.39
C ALA A 810 15.32 27.28 34.31
N VAL A 811 15.30 27.94 33.15
CA VAL A 811 14.48 29.14 32.93
C VAL A 811 13.01 28.76 33.02
N ALA A 812 12.64 27.62 32.42
CA ALA A 812 11.37 26.97 32.61
C ALA A 812 11.45 25.49 32.17
N ALA A 813 10.94 24.57 33.00
CA ALA A 813 10.82 23.15 32.67
C ALA A 813 9.36 22.69 32.78
N GLY A 814 8.81 22.06 31.74
CA GLY A 814 7.42 21.56 31.76
C GLY A 814 7.28 20.16 31.19
N GLY A 815 6.35 19.35 31.70
CA GLY A 815 6.06 18.04 31.12
C GLY A 815 5.41 18.11 29.73
N PHE A 816 4.75 19.22 29.40
CA PHE A 816 4.20 19.53 28.08
C PHE A 816 4.98 20.65 27.40
N ALA A 817 5.07 21.83 28.01
CA ALA A 817 5.74 22.99 27.46
C ALA A 817 6.69 23.66 28.45
N GLY A 818 7.89 24.05 28.03
CA GLY A 818 8.76 24.86 28.89
C GLY A 818 8.14 26.25 29.14
N TYR A 819 7.93 27.00 28.06
CA TYR A 819 7.28 28.31 28.07
C TYR A 819 6.05 28.31 27.16
N ASN A 820 4.94 28.88 27.61
CA ASN A 820 3.74 29.08 26.81
C ASN A 820 3.34 30.56 26.82
N ASP A 821 3.23 31.18 25.66
CA ASP A 821 2.62 32.51 25.45
C ASP A 821 1.59 32.47 24.32
N GLY A 822 1.18 31.26 23.92
CA GLY A 822 0.14 30.99 22.93
C GLY A 822 -1.02 30.20 23.53
N ASP A 823 -1.70 29.42 22.69
CA ASP A 823 -2.91 28.68 23.05
C ASP A 823 -2.62 27.18 23.16
N ILE A 824 -2.98 26.55 24.28
CA ILE A 824 -2.91 25.09 24.48
C ILE A 824 -4.29 24.59 24.90
N ASP A 825 -4.84 23.67 24.13
CA ASP A 825 -6.19 23.15 24.32
C ASP A 825 -6.22 21.62 24.31
N ALA A 826 -7.06 21.03 25.16
CA ALA A 826 -7.39 19.61 25.19
C ALA A 826 -6.16 18.68 25.11
N SER A 827 -5.09 18.99 25.84
CA SER A 827 -3.79 18.33 25.70
C SER A 827 -3.31 17.69 27.01
N THR A 828 -2.45 16.67 26.91
CA THR A 828 -2.06 15.84 28.07
C THR A 828 -0.54 15.70 28.18
N ALA A 829 -0.01 15.80 29.40
CA ALA A 829 1.36 15.40 29.75
C ALA A 829 1.37 14.28 30.78
N THR A 830 2.07 13.19 30.47
CA THR A 830 2.20 12.00 31.32
C THR A 830 3.64 11.74 31.78
N GLY A 831 4.65 12.28 31.09
CA GLY A 831 6.05 12.12 31.44
C GLY A 831 6.45 12.84 32.73
N ASN A 832 7.38 12.25 33.49
CA ASN A 832 7.88 12.85 34.73
C ASN A 832 8.81 14.03 34.45
N VAL A 833 8.85 14.99 35.37
CA VAL A 833 9.71 16.19 35.27
C VAL A 833 10.70 16.22 36.43
N VAL A 834 11.98 16.32 36.09
CA VAL A 834 13.09 16.47 37.05
C VAL A 834 13.86 17.74 36.73
N ALA A 835 13.83 18.72 37.63
CA ALA A 835 14.58 19.96 37.47
C ALA A 835 15.75 20.07 38.47
N GLY A 836 16.85 20.68 38.05
CA GLY A 836 17.98 20.99 38.92
C GLY A 836 17.68 22.11 39.91
N ALA A 837 18.70 22.50 40.70
CA ALA A 837 18.57 23.58 41.68
C ALA A 837 18.21 24.94 41.04
N ASP A 838 17.53 25.81 41.79
CA ASP A 838 17.20 27.19 41.38
C ASP A 838 16.30 27.28 40.13
N SER A 839 15.37 26.34 39.97
CA SER A 839 14.60 26.18 38.73
C SER A 839 13.13 26.59 38.86
N LEU A 840 12.55 26.98 37.74
CA LEU A 840 11.10 27.11 37.57
C LEU A 840 10.57 25.88 36.82
N ALA A 841 9.67 25.11 37.44
CA ALA A 841 9.16 23.89 36.81
C ALA A 841 7.66 23.64 37.03
N GLY A 842 7.02 23.04 36.04
CA GLY A 842 5.63 22.59 36.10
C GLY A 842 5.45 21.17 35.57
N GLY A 843 4.44 20.44 36.04
CA GLY A 843 4.12 19.12 35.49
C GLY A 843 3.53 19.19 34.08
N PHE A 844 2.88 20.29 33.72
CA PHE A 844 2.41 20.59 32.36
C PHE A 844 3.23 21.70 31.73
N VAL A 845 3.20 22.92 32.26
CA VAL A 845 3.94 24.07 31.69
C VAL A 845 4.91 24.65 32.72
N GLY A 846 6.17 24.91 32.34
CA GLY A 846 7.10 25.58 33.24
C GLY A 846 6.64 27.01 33.58
N ARG A 847 6.37 27.80 32.54
CA ARG A 847 5.86 29.17 32.67
C ARG A 847 4.78 29.47 31.64
N ASN A 848 3.60 29.89 32.12
CA ASN A 848 2.53 30.43 31.28
C ASN A 848 2.60 31.96 31.29
N GLY A 849 3.01 32.54 30.16
CA GLY A 849 3.14 33.97 29.92
C GLY A 849 1.79 34.70 29.87
N LYS A 850 1.83 36.02 29.70
CA LYS A 850 0.65 36.88 29.79
C LYS A 850 -0.37 36.64 28.68
N ALA A 851 0.08 36.30 27.48
CA ALA A 851 -0.81 35.93 26.37
C ALA A 851 -1.17 34.44 26.40
N GLY A 852 -0.51 33.66 27.26
CA GLY A 852 -0.70 32.23 27.40
C GLY A 852 -2.10 31.85 27.88
N ARG A 853 -2.77 30.99 27.11
CA ARG A 853 -4.05 30.37 27.45
C ARG A 853 -3.89 28.85 27.51
N ILE A 854 -4.44 28.25 28.56
CA ILE A 854 -4.49 26.79 28.70
C ILE A 854 -5.93 26.38 29.05
N HIS A 855 -6.52 25.50 28.24
CA HIS A 855 -7.88 25.01 28.39
C HIS A 855 -7.92 23.47 28.37
N ALA A 856 -8.83 22.88 29.16
CA ALA A 856 -9.16 21.45 29.18
C ALA A 856 -7.95 20.49 29.17
N SER A 857 -6.86 20.83 29.87
CA SER A 857 -5.58 20.11 29.76
C SER A 857 -5.20 19.41 31.05
N VAL A 858 -4.40 18.34 30.95
CA VAL A 858 -4.14 17.40 32.05
C VAL A 858 -2.65 17.14 32.25
N ALA A 859 -2.19 17.20 33.51
CA ALA A 859 -0.85 16.79 33.94
C ALA A 859 -0.92 15.58 34.87
N GLN A 860 -0.14 14.54 34.56
CA GLN A 860 -0.10 13.28 35.32
C GLN A 860 1.29 12.92 35.83
N GLY A 861 2.35 13.45 35.21
CA GLY A 861 3.72 13.12 35.57
C GLY A 861 4.14 13.64 36.95
N HIS A 862 5.01 12.89 37.62
CA HIS A 862 5.63 13.30 38.88
C HIS A 862 6.61 14.46 38.66
N LEU A 863 6.53 15.51 39.49
CA LEU A 863 7.43 16.66 39.44
C LEU A 863 8.33 16.70 40.67
N ARG A 864 9.65 16.80 40.44
CA ARG A 864 10.63 17.04 41.52
C ARG A 864 11.69 18.05 41.13
N ALA A 865 12.14 18.85 42.09
CA ALA A 865 13.31 19.71 41.90
C ALA A 865 14.19 19.83 43.16
N ALA A 866 15.46 20.12 42.95
CA ALA A 866 16.42 20.37 44.02
C ALA A 866 16.47 21.87 44.43
N GLY A 867 17.07 22.16 45.58
CA GLY A 867 17.41 23.51 46.01
C GLY A 867 16.21 24.48 46.10
N GLN A 868 16.47 25.78 45.89
CA GLN A 868 15.45 26.81 45.98
C GLN A 868 14.66 26.93 44.67
N SER A 869 13.57 26.17 44.51
CA SER A 869 12.83 26.10 43.25
C SER A 869 11.36 26.54 43.38
N THR A 870 10.75 26.89 42.24
CA THR A 870 9.31 27.18 42.14
C THR A 870 8.64 26.08 41.32
N LEU A 871 7.72 25.34 41.93
CA LEU A 871 7.14 24.12 41.39
C LEU A 871 5.61 24.16 41.40
N GLY A 872 4.99 23.74 40.29
CA GLY A 872 3.54 23.51 40.22
C GLY A 872 3.18 22.21 39.52
N GLY A 873 2.32 21.37 40.09
CA GLY A 873 1.94 20.10 39.45
C GLY A 873 1.30 20.27 38.07
N PHE A 874 0.70 21.43 37.79
CA PHE A 874 0.30 21.89 36.46
C PHE A 874 1.30 22.92 35.90
N VAL A 875 1.46 24.08 36.55
CA VAL A 875 2.27 25.20 36.04
C VAL A 875 3.25 25.75 37.07
N GLY A 876 4.52 25.96 36.74
CA GLY A 876 5.46 26.61 37.65
C GLY A 876 5.06 28.05 38.00
N GLU A 877 4.96 28.91 36.98
CA GLU A 877 4.46 30.29 37.11
C GLU A 877 3.34 30.57 36.09
N ASN A 878 2.20 31.07 36.55
CA ASN A 878 1.10 31.52 35.69
C ASN A 878 0.93 33.05 35.72
N LEU A 879 1.06 33.68 34.56
CA LEU A 879 0.75 35.10 34.34
C LEU A 879 -0.45 35.31 33.39
N GLY A 880 -0.90 34.24 32.74
CA GLY A 880 -1.99 34.25 31.76
C GLY A 880 -3.30 33.69 32.33
N PHE A 881 -4.02 32.95 31.48
CA PHE A 881 -5.31 32.38 31.81
C PHE A 881 -5.30 30.84 31.71
N ILE A 882 -5.79 30.18 32.76
CA ILE A 882 -5.95 28.74 32.80
C ILE A 882 -7.38 28.42 33.24
N GLU A 883 -8.05 27.52 32.53
CA GLU A 883 -9.40 27.09 32.87
C GLU A 883 -9.58 25.59 32.65
N THR A 884 -10.47 24.96 33.43
CA THR A 884 -10.95 23.58 33.21
C THR A 884 -9.85 22.52 33.15
N SER A 885 -8.75 22.72 33.87
CA SER A 885 -7.54 21.89 33.76
C SER A 885 -7.24 21.11 35.04
N GLN A 886 -6.48 20.02 34.92
CA GLN A 886 -6.29 19.05 36.01
C GLN A 886 -4.82 18.70 36.25
N ALA A 887 -4.41 18.67 37.52
CA ALA A 887 -3.11 18.17 37.97
C ALA A 887 -3.29 16.97 38.91
N THR A 888 -2.65 15.86 38.55
CA THR A 888 -2.76 14.59 39.29
C THR A 888 -1.41 14.03 39.74
N GLY A 889 -0.29 14.49 39.18
CA GLY A 889 1.06 14.08 39.59
C GLY A 889 1.49 14.72 40.90
N ASN A 890 2.26 13.98 41.72
CA ASN A 890 2.81 14.51 42.97
C ASN A 890 3.91 15.56 42.69
N VAL A 891 4.17 16.40 43.69
CA VAL A 891 5.13 17.51 43.61
C VAL A 891 6.05 17.51 44.82
N ASP A 892 7.34 17.26 44.58
CA ASP A 892 8.39 17.23 45.59
C ASP A 892 9.34 18.44 45.44
N GLY A 893 9.23 19.39 46.37
CA GLY A 893 10.18 20.49 46.53
C GLY A 893 11.19 20.23 47.64
N ASP A 894 12.39 20.79 47.47
CA ASP A 894 13.43 20.78 48.48
C ASP A 894 13.25 21.96 49.47
N HIS A 895 14.31 22.44 50.10
CA HIS A 895 14.28 23.57 51.02
C HIS A 895 14.09 24.94 50.31
N ASN A 896 13.60 25.94 51.04
CA ASN A 896 13.37 27.31 50.54
C ASN A 896 12.48 27.39 49.28
N SER A 897 11.70 26.35 48.98
CA SER A 897 10.97 26.25 47.71
C SER A 897 9.55 26.83 47.81
N THR A 898 9.00 27.21 46.66
CA THR A 898 7.58 27.54 46.49
C THR A 898 6.90 26.42 45.72
N VAL A 899 5.93 25.74 46.32
CA VAL A 899 5.38 24.48 45.78
C VAL A 899 3.86 24.52 45.75
N GLY A 900 3.25 24.25 44.60
CA GLY A 900 1.80 24.08 44.47
C GLY A 900 1.43 22.75 43.82
N GLY A 901 0.36 22.10 44.27
CA GLY A 901 -0.16 20.91 43.59
C GLY A 901 -0.70 21.20 42.19
N PHE A 902 -1.15 22.43 41.93
CA PHE A 902 -1.49 22.95 40.61
C PHE A 902 -0.47 23.96 40.11
N VAL A 903 -0.21 25.03 40.87
CA VAL A 903 0.60 26.17 40.41
C VAL A 903 1.62 26.62 41.46
N GLY A 904 2.88 26.82 41.08
CA GLY A 904 3.87 27.36 42.01
C GLY A 904 3.51 28.79 42.42
N THR A 905 3.48 29.69 41.44
CA THR A 905 3.08 31.10 41.62
C THR A 905 2.01 31.48 40.61
N ASN A 906 0.87 31.98 41.08
CA ASN A 906 -0.20 32.52 40.24
C ASN A 906 -0.25 34.05 40.31
N GLY A 907 0.09 34.73 39.22
CA GLY A 907 -0.18 36.16 39.01
C GLY A 907 -1.31 36.43 38.01
N GLY A 908 -1.81 35.40 37.33
CA GLY A 908 -2.89 35.47 36.35
C GLY A 908 -4.27 35.06 36.91
N ARG A 909 -5.11 34.49 36.05
CA ARG A 909 -6.44 33.97 36.41
C ARG A 909 -6.48 32.45 36.21
N ILE A 910 -6.95 31.73 37.23
CA ILE A 910 -7.18 30.28 37.17
C ILE A 910 -8.62 29.99 37.58
N GLU A 911 -9.33 29.23 36.77
CA GLU A 911 -10.75 28.91 37.00
C GLU A 911 -11.07 27.43 36.82
N ALA A 912 -12.06 26.95 37.58
CA ALA A 912 -12.66 25.63 37.39
C ALA A 912 -11.63 24.50 37.21
N SER A 913 -10.55 24.54 37.98
CA SER A 913 -9.41 23.63 37.82
C SER A 913 -9.16 22.85 39.10
N ASP A 914 -8.59 21.66 38.96
CA ASP A 914 -8.46 20.68 40.05
C ASP A 914 -7.02 20.21 40.25
N ALA A 915 -6.60 20.08 41.51
CA ALA A 915 -5.34 19.46 41.91
C ALA A 915 -5.57 18.31 42.90
N SER A 916 -4.93 17.18 42.65
CA SER A 916 -5.05 15.96 43.47
C SER A 916 -3.73 15.29 43.85
N GLY A 917 -2.61 15.68 43.23
CA GLY A 917 -1.29 15.17 43.57
C GLY A 917 -0.81 15.61 44.96
N GLU A 918 -0.07 14.75 45.65
CA GLU A 918 0.53 15.09 46.94
C GLU A 918 1.62 16.16 46.80
N VAL A 919 1.72 17.04 47.79
CA VAL A 919 2.69 18.13 47.82
C VAL A 919 3.61 17.98 49.02
N VAL A 920 4.91 17.88 48.76
CA VAL A 920 5.95 17.81 49.79
C VAL A 920 6.95 18.95 49.58
N ALA A 921 7.32 19.65 50.66
CA ALA A 921 8.38 20.66 50.62
C ALA A 921 9.27 20.61 51.87
N GLY A 922 10.51 21.06 51.71
CA GLY A 922 11.50 21.14 52.79
C GLY A 922 11.23 22.24 53.81
N TYR A 923 12.27 22.63 54.56
CA TYR A 923 12.19 23.72 55.54
C TYR A 923 12.18 25.08 54.83
N ASN A 924 11.72 26.13 55.53
CA ASN A 924 11.61 27.52 55.01
C ASN A 924 10.83 27.64 53.70
N SER A 925 9.86 26.76 53.46
CA SER A 925 9.17 26.65 52.18
C SER A 925 7.75 27.22 52.24
N THR A 926 7.19 27.53 51.08
CA THR A 926 5.79 27.91 50.93
C THR A 926 5.10 26.85 50.09
N ALA A 927 4.09 26.17 50.62
CA ALA A 927 3.40 25.09 49.92
C ALA A 927 1.87 25.22 49.97
N GLY A 928 1.20 24.88 48.87
CA GLY A 928 -0.25 24.71 48.87
C GLY A 928 -0.69 23.52 48.03
N GLY A 929 -1.82 22.91 48.40
CA GLY A 929 -2.38 21.78 47.63
C GLY A 929 -2.85 22.19 46.23
N PHE A 930 -3.13 23.48 46.02
CA PHE A 930 -3.33 24.09 44.69
C PHE A 930 -2.20 25.04 44.33
N ALA A 931 -2.02 26.14 45.06
CA ALA A 931 -1.05 27.17 44.75
C ALA A 931 0.02 27.33 45.86
N GLY A 932 1.29 27.48 45.50
CA GLY A 932 2.30 27.95 46.45
C GLY A 932 1.98 29.39 46.88
N ILE A 933 1.98 30.30 45.91
CA ILE A 933 1.63 31.71 46.08
C ILE A 933 0.50 32.08 45.11
N ASN A 934 -0.54 32.75 45.61
CA ASN A 934 -1.58 33.36 44.79
C ASN A 934 -1.55 34.89 44.92
N ALA A 935 -1.13 35.57 43.86
CA ALA A 935 -1.18 37.02 43.71
C ALA A 935 -2.27 37.48 42.72
N GLY A 936 -2.76 36.57 41.87
CA GLY A 936 -3.84 36.80 40.92
C GLY A 936 -5.22 36.37 41.44
N THR A 937 -6.03 35.81 40.55
CA THR A 937 -7.37 35.30 40.86
C THR A 937 -7.40 33.79 40.76
N LEU A 938 -7.96 33.15 41.79
CA LEU A 938 -8.29 31.74 41.83
C LEU A 938 -9.79 31.63 42.13
N ASP A 939 -10.55 31.08 41.19
CA ASP A 939 -12.01 30.98 41.24
C ASP A 939 -12.46 29.54 40.98
N SER A 940 -13.45 29.07 41.75
CA SER A 940 -14.11 27.78 41.52
C SER A 940 -13.15 26.58 41.39
N SER A 941 -12.00 26.62 42.07
CA SER A 941 -10.93 25.63 41.91
C SER A 941 -10.77 24.78 43.17
N ASN A 942 -10.36 23.53 43.00
CA ASN A 942 -10.34 22.56 44.10
C ASN A 942 -8.97 21.90 44.30
N ALA A 943 -8.59 21.71 45.56
CA ALA A 943 -7.43 20.90 45.94
C ALA A 943 -7.80 19.73 46.85
N SER A 944 -7.26 18.57 46.51
CA SER A 944 -7.43 17.33 47.27
C SER A 944 -6.16 16.60 47.66
N GLY A 945 -5.02 17.00 47.09
CA GLY A 945 -3.71 16.50 47.49
C GLY A 945 -3.35 16.88 48.92
N ASN A 946 -2.68 15.96 49.64
CA ASN A 946 -2.12 16.25 50.95
C ASN A 946 -0.92 17.20 50.84
N VAL A 947 -0.71 18.03 51.84
CA VAL A 947 0.41 18.99 51.91
C VAL A 947 1.26 18.71 53.13
N THR A 948 2.55 18.43 52.91
CA THR A 948 3.53 18.21 53.98
C THR A 948 4.71 19.16 53.84
N VAL A 949 4.98 19.97 54.87
CA VAL A 949 6.14 20.87 54.92
C VAL A 949 6.93 20.72 56.22
N LEU A 950 8.24 21.00 56.16
CA LEU A 950 9.09 21.03 57.37
C LEU A 950 8.99 22.37 58.11
N ASN A 951 9.98 22.67 58.96
CA ASN A 951 9.98 23.82 59.87
C ASN A 951 10.04 25.16 59.15
N ASN A 952 9.55 26.22 59.81
CA ASN A 952 9.57 27.62 59.35
C ASN A 952 8.81 27.86 58.03
N SER A 953 7.77 27.08 57.76
CA SER A 953 7.10 27.07 56.47
C SER A 953 5.69 27.66 56.52
N SER A 954 5.12 27.98 55.36
CA SER A 954 3.70 28.32 55.21
C SER A 954 3.02 27.23 54.38
N ALA A 955 1.97 26.60 54.92
CA ALA A 955 1.26 25.50 54.28
C ALA A 955 -0.25 25.74 54.27
N GLY A 956 -0.87 25.63 53.10
CA GLY A 956 -2.32 25.69 52.93
C GLY A 956 -2.87 24.48 52.19
N GLY A 957 -4.06 23.99 52.53
CA GLY A 957 -4.69 22.93 51.73
C GLY A 957 -5.03 23.38 50.31
N LEU A 958 -5.29 24.67 50.10
CA LEU A 958 -5.40 25.30 48.78
C LEU A 958 -4.15 26.13 48.46
N VAL A 959 -3.82 27.13 49.28
CA VAL A 959 -2.77 28.12 48.96
C VAL A 959 -1.77 28.31 50.10
N GLY A 960 -0.46 28.29 49.83
CA GLY A 960 0.55 28.59 50.84
C GLY A 960 0.46 30.05 51.35
N VAL A 961 0.54 31.01 50.43
CA VAL A 961 0.38 32.45 50.69
C VAL A 961 -0.58 33.07 49.69
N ASN A 962 -1.63 33.74 50.17
CA ASN A 962 -2.57 34.50 49.35
C ASN A 962 -2.36 36.01 49.51
N THR A 963 -2.02 36.71 48.43
CA THR A 963 -2.03 38.17 48.33
C THR A 963 -3.07 38.68 47.31
N GLY A 964 -3.64 37.77 46.51
CA GLY A 964 -4.66 38.05 45.51
C GLY A 964 -6.07 37.69 46.01
N ILE A 965 -6.86 37.13 45.10
CA ILE A 965 -8.27 36.81 45.33
C ILE A 965 -8.47 35.29 45.23
N ILE A 966 -9.10 34.72 46.25
CA ILE A 966 -9.65 33.36 46.26
C ILE A 966 -11.18 33.47 46.41
N ARG A 967 -11.93 32.88 45.47
CA ARG A 967 -13.39 32.81 45.52
C ARG A 967 -13.89 31.41 45.23
N THR A 968 -15.03 31.04 45.82
CA THR A 968 -15.81 29.83 45.46
C THR A 968 -15.00 28.53 45.41
N SER A 969 -13.87 28.49 46.13
CA SER A 969 -12.85 27.45 45.99
C SER A 969 -12.80 26.55 47.21
N SER A 970 -12.27 25.34 47.04
CA SER A 970 -12.30 24.35 48.11
C SER A 970 -11.01 23.56 48.28
N ALA A 971 -10.70 23.21 49.54
CA ALA A 971 -9.63 22.29 49.89
C ALA A 971 -10.12 21.19 50.83
N ASN A 972 -9.72 19.95 50.54
CA ASN A 972 -10.04 18.80 51.39
C ASN A 972 -8.83 17.91 51.75
N GLY A 973 -7.66 18.17 51.18
CA GLY A 973 -6.40 17.48 51.53
C GLY A 973 -5.90 17.81 52.94
N LYS A 974 -5.21 16.85 53.58
CA LYS A 974 -4.63 17.05 54.91
C LYS A 974 -3.40 17.95 54.83
N VAL A 975 -3.23 18.83 55.81
CA VAL A 975 -2.07 19.72 55.94
C VAL A 975 -1.23 19.35 57.15
N VAL A 976 0.06 19.10 56.95
CA VAL A 976 1.05 18.82 58.01
C VAL A 976 2.23 19.78 57.87
N ALA A 977 2.51 20.54 58.93
CA ALA A 977 3.61 21.49 58.97
C ALA A 977 4.51 21.29 60.19
N GLY A 978 5.81 21.56 60.02
CA GLY A 978 6.79 21.54 61.09
C GLY A 978 6.64 22.70 62.09
N GLN A 979 7.64 22.88 62.95
CA GLN A 979 7.66 23.95 63.96
C GLN A 979 7.74 25.35 63.33
N SER A 980 7.30 26.38 64.06
CA SER A 980 7.36 27.80 63.66
C SER A 980 6.62 28.11 62.34
N SER A 981 5.61 27.31 62.02
CA SER A 981 4.93 27.33 60.73
C SER A 981 3.56 28.00 60.78
N LYS A 982 3.02 28.32 59.61
CA LYS A 982 1.67 28.87 59.41
C LYS A 982 0.89 27.85 58.59
N ALA A 983 -0.03 27.13 59.23
CA ALA A 983 -0.74 26.00 58.62
C ALA A 983 -2.24 26.29 58.57
N GLY A 984 -2.84 26.25 57.37
CA GLY A 984 -4.28 26.45 57.19
C GLY A 984 -4.92 25.38 56.33
N GLY A 985 -6.16 25.00 56.61
CA GLY A 985 -6.89 24.04 55.76
C GLY A 985 -7.19 24.59 54.36
N LEU A 986 -7.32 25.91 54.20
CA LEU A 986 -7.36 26.60 52.91
C LEU A 986 -6.05 27.34 52.64
N ALA A 987 -5.64 28.26 53.52
CA ALA A 987 -4.48 29.12 53.28
C ALA A 987 -3.49 29.16 54.45
N GLY A 988 -2.19 29.03 54.18
CA GLY A 988 -1.15 29.19 55.22
C GLY A 988 -1.12 30.62 55.77
N ARG A 989 -0.94 31.59 54.87
CA ARG A 989 -1.00 33.04 55.16
C ARG A 989 -1.98 33.73 54.22
N ASN A 990 -2.73 34.70 54.74
CA ASN A 990 -3.63 35.54 53.95
C ASN A 990 -3.33 37.03 54.16
N LEU A 991 -3.04 37.72 53.06
CA LEU A 991 -2.90 39.17 52.94
C LEU A 991 -3.90 39.76 51.95
N GLY A 992 -4.57 38.92 51.15
CA GLY A 992 -5.57 39.31 50.15
C GLY A 992 -7.00 38.95 50.57
N THR A 993 -7.86 38.67 49.58
CA THR A 993 -9.28 38.35 49.79
C THR A 993 -9.53 36.84 49.68
N ILE A 994 -10.24 36.28 50.65
CA ILE A 994 -10.83 34.94 50.60
C ILE A 994 -12.35 35.10 50.78
N ALA A 995 -13.12 34.68 49.79
CA ALA A 995 -14.58 34.76 49.84
C ALA A 995 -15.25 33.46 49.41
N ASP A 996 -16.39 33.13 50.02
CA ASP A 996 -17.28 32.05 49.57
C ASP A 996 -16.57 30.69 49.43
N SER A 997 -15.54 30.44 50.24
CA SER A 997 -14.63 29.31 50.10
C SER A 997 -14.69 28.36 51.30
N ARG A 998 -14.24 27.12 51.12
CA ARG A 998 -14.38 26.07 52.15
C ARG A 998 -13.13 25.19 52.32
N ALA A 999 -12.82 24.84 53.56
CA ALA A 999 -11.78 23.87 53.90
C ALA A 999 -12.33 22.73 54.78
N THR A 1000 -11.99 21.50 54.42
CA THR A 1000 -12.47 20.30 55.13
C THR A 1000 -11.33 19.37 55.58
N GLY A 1001 -10.11 19.56 55.08
CA GLY A 1001 -8.95 18.76 55.44
C GLY A 1001 -8.44 19.05 56.85
N ALA A 1002 -7.93 18.03 57.53
CA ALA A 1002 -7.32 18.19 58.86
C ALA A 1002 -5.99 18.92 58.79
N VAL A 1003 -5.68 19.71 59.82
CA VAL A 1003 -4.48 20.56 59.91
C VAL A 1003 -3.67 20.17 61.15
N LYS A 1004 -2.38 19.88 60.96
CA LYS A 1004 -1.43 19.59 62.04
C LYS A 1004 -0.18 20.45 61.91
N ALA A 1005 0.21 21.14 62.98
CA ALA A 1005 1.42 21.98 63.02
C ALA A 1005 2.32 21.68 64.24
N GLY A 1006 3.61 21.98 64.14
CA GLY A 1006 4.57 21.81 65.25
C GLY A 1006 4.48 22.92 66.32
N ASP A 1007 5.44 22.93 67.24
CA ASP A 1007 5.59 24.00 68.26
C ASP A 1007 5.71 25.40 67.63
N PHE A 1008 5.32 26.44 68.35
CA PHE A 1008 5.43 27.86 67.95
C PHE A 1008 4.69 28.24 66.65
N SER A 1009 3.63 27.51 66.30
CA SER A 1009 2.95 27.65 65.02
C SER A 1009 1.62 28.41 65.13
N SER A 1010 1.12 28.89 64.00
CA SER A 1010 -0.27 29.34 63.85
C SER A 1010 -1.01 28.34 62.97
N ALA A 1011 -2.01 27.67 63.53
CA ALA A 1011 -2.81 26.65 62.85
C ALA A 1011 -4.28 27.03 62.80
N GLY A 1012 -4.89 27.02 61.61
CA GLY A 1012 -6.30 27.36 61.41
C GLY A 1012 -7.02 26.35 60.52
N GLY A 1013 -8.30 26.07 60.80
CA GLY A 1013 -9.09 25.19 59.93
C GLY A 1013 -9.31 25.77 58.53
N LEU A 1014 -9.35 27.10 58.38
CA LEU A 1014 -9.33 27.81 57.10
C LEU A 1014 -7.96 28.47 56.86
N VAL A 1015 -7.50 29.34 57.76
CA VAL A 1015 -6.29 30.15 57.56
C VAL A 1015 -5.32 30.06 58.73
N GLY A 1016 -4.05 29.76 58.49
CA GLY A 1016 -3.03 29.75 59.56
C GLY A 1016 -2.82 31.13 60.18
N ALA A 1017 -2.45 32.12 59.36
CA ALA A 1017 -2.33 33.52 59.76
C ALA A 1017 -3.04 34.45 58.76
N ASN A 1018 -4.08 35.14 59.21
CA ASN A 1018 -4.69 36.25 58.47
C ASN A 1018 -4.03 37.55 58.91
N GLU A 1019 -3.17 38.13 58.09
CA GLU A 1019 -2.35 39.27 58.48
C GLU A 1019 -3.09 40.58 58.18
N SER A 1020 -3.13 41.02 56.93
CA SER A 1020 -3.89 42.20 56.49
C SER A 1020 -5.10 41.84 55.64
N GLY A 1021 -5.42 40.55 55.50
CA GLY A 1021 -6.39 40.06 54.53
C GLY A 1021 -7.85 40.08 55.01
N ASP A 1022 -8.75 39.97 54.05
CA ASP A 1022 -10.19 39.90 54.23
C ASP A 1022 -10.70 38.48 54.02
N ILE A 1023 -11.44 37.96 54.99
CA ILE A 1023 -12.10 36.65 54.93
C ILE A 1023 -13.61 36.88 55.03
N ALA A 1024 -14.37 36.44 54.03
CA ALA A 1024 -15.82 36.62 53.98
C ALA A 1024 -16.55 35.31 53.61
N ARG A 1025 -17.69 35.04 54.26
CA ARG A 1025 -18.62 33.95 53.88
C ARG A 1025 -17.94 32.59 53.67
N SER A 1026 -16.92 32.28 54.46
CA SER A 1026 -16.08 31.10 54.27
C SER A 1026 -16.20 30.14 55.44
N THR A 1027 -15.96 28.85 55.19
CA THR A 1027 -16.24 27.77 56.16
C THR A 1027 -15.08 26.82 56.37
N ALA A 1028 -14.90 26.34 57.60
CA ALA A 1028 -13.93 25.29 57.93
C ALA A 1028 -14.55 24.17 58.77
N SER A 1029 -14.25 22.91 58.44
CA SER A 1029 -14.75 21.74 59.19
C SER A 1029 -13.69 20.72 59.57
N GLY A 1030 -12.43 20.91 59.14
CA GLY A 1030 -11.33 20.00 59.48
C GLY A 1030 -10.86 20.17 60.93
N ASP A 1031 -10.38 19.08 61.53
CA ASP A 1031 -9.73 19.13 62.84
C ASP A 1031 -8.39 19.87 62.77
N VAL A 1032 -8.05 20.59 63.83
CA VAL A 1032 -6.85 21.43 63.92
C VAL A 1032 -6.06 21.07 65.19
N GLU A 1033 -4.79 20.69 65.00
CA GLU A 1033 -3.85 20.35 66.07
C GLU A 1033 -2.55 21.16 65.91
N ALA A 1034 -2.04 21.74 66.99
CA ALA A 1034 -0.69 22.34 66.98
C ALA A 1034 0.12 22.07 68.25
N GLY A 1035 1.45 22.28 68.18
CA GLY A 1035 2.36 22.05 69.28
C GLY A 1035 2.30 23.08 70.41
N ARG A 1036 3.36 23.13 71.22
CA ARG A 1036 3.54 24.08 72.32
C ARG A 1036 3.52 25.54 71.84
N GLN A 1037 3.05 26.47 72.68
CA GLN A 1037 3.10 27.92 72.43
C GLN A 1037 2.51 28.34 71.06
N SER A 1038 1.54 27.57 70.56
CA SER A 1038 0.92 27.79 69.26
C SER A 1038 -0.41 28.53 69.37
N GLN A 1039 -0.85 29.13 68.26
CA GLN A 1039 -2.17 29.74 68.12
C GLN A 1039 -3.04 28.82 67.25
N VAL A 1040 -4.11 28.27 67.81
CA VAL A 1040 -4.92 27.24 67.16
C VAL A 1040 -6.38 27.71 67.10
N GLY A 1041 -6.90 27.87 65.88
CA GLY A 1041 -8.28 28.31 65.66
C GLY A 1041 -9.05 27.34 64.75
N GLY A 1042 -10.34 27.13 65.02
CA GLY A 1042 -11.18 26.30 64.13
C GLY A 1042 -11.41 26.95 62.76
N LEU A 1043 -11.30 28.28 62.64
CA LEU A 1043 -11.25 29.00 61.37
C LEU A 1043 -9.86 29.61 61.12
N VAL A 1044 -9.36 30.45 62.03
CA VAL A 1044 -8.10 31.20 61.84
C VAL A 1044 -7.16 31.03 63.03
N GLY A 1045 -5.90 30.67 62.80
CA GLY A 1045 -4.90 30.57 63.88
C GLY A 1045 -4.61 31.93 64.53
N SER A 1046 -4.11 32.88 63.76
CA SER A 1046 -3.84 34.27 64.17
C SER A 1046 -4.51 35.25 63.21
N ASN A 1047 -5.30 36.20 63.71
CA ASN A 1047 -6.00 37.21 62.89
C ASN A 1047 -5.53 38.63 63.22
N ALA A 1048 -5.06 39.39 62.24
CA ALA A 1048 -4.85 40.83 62.30
C ALA A 1048 -5.66 41.59 61.22
N GLY A 1049 -6.35 40.87 60.32
CA GLY A 1049 -7.22 41.41 59.28
C GLY A 1049 -8.70 41.38 59.67
N VAL A 1050 -9.57 41.25 58.67
CA VAL A 1050 -11.04 41.26 58.84
C VAL A 1050 -11.62 39.88 58.54
N ILE A 1051 -12.49 39.39 59.43
CA ILE A 1051 -13.28 38.18 59.25
C ILE A 1051 -14.76 38.54 59.32
N THR A 1052 -15.53 38.22 58.28
CA THR A 1052 -16.96 38.54 58.17
C THR A 1052 -17.78 37.31 57.79
N ALA A 1053 -18.92 37.10 58.44
CA ALA A 1053 -19.93 36.11 58.06
C ALA A 1053 -19.38 34.68 57.83
N SER A 1054 -18.38 34.26 58.60
CA SER A 1054 -17.65 33.00 58.38
C SER A 1054 -17.87 32.01 59.53
N SER A 1055 -17.67 30.71 59.30
CA SER A 1055 -17.96 29.68 60.31
C SER A 1055 -16.99 28.51 60.39
N SER A 1056 -16.94 27.88 61.56
CA SER A 1056 -16.08 26.71 61.84
C SER A 1056 -16.79 25.63 62.64
N SER A 1057 -16.42 24.35 62.45
CA SER A 1057 -17.09 23.21 63.09
C SER A 1057 -16.21 22.02 63.52
N GLY A 1058 -14.89 22.04 63.27
CA GLY A 1058 -13.97 20.94 63.61
C GLY A 1058 -13.52 20.90 65.08
N THR A 1059 -12.66 19.95 65.45
CA THR A 1059 -12.02 19.90 66.77
C THR A 1059 -10.76 20.75 66.78
N VAL A 1060 -10.53 21.52 67.85
CA VAL A 1060 -9.35 22.37 68.05
C VAL A 1060 -8.57 21.88 69.25
N SER A 1061 -7.32 21.47 69.06
CA SER A 1061 -6.45 20.95 70.13
C SER A 1061 -5.03 21.52 70.05
N GLY A 1062 -4.30 21.55 71.16
CA GLY A 1062 -2.93 22.06 71.16
C GLY A 1062 -2.01 21.50 72.24
N GLY A 1063 -0.73 21.91 72.18
CA GLY A 1063 0.30 21.60 73.18
C GLY A 1063 0.31 22.57 74.37
N ARG A 1064 1.36 22.49 75.20
CA ARG A 1064 1.50 23.33 76.41
C ARG A 1064 1.57 24.83 76.04
N TYR A 1065 0.90 25.70 76.78
CA TYR A 1065 0.81 27.15 76.55
C TYR A 1065 0.18 27.56 75.21
N ALA A 1066 -0.57 26.67 74.55
CA ALA A 1066 -1.27 27.02 73.32
C ALA A 1066 -2.49 27.92 73.60
N ARG A 1067 -2.85 28.73 72.60
CA ARG A 1067 -4.06 29.57 72.56
C ARG A 1067 -5.09 28.91 71.65
N LEU A 1068 -6.21 28.45 72.21
CA LEU A 1068 -7.21 27.63 71.51
C LEU A 1068 -8.52 28.41 71.35
N GLY A 1069 -8.95 28.66 70.11
CA GLY A 1069 -10.24 29.30 69.84
C GLY A 1069 -11.12 28.47 68.93
N GLY A 1070 -12.42 28.38 69.21
CA GLY A 1070 -13.34 27.69 68.31
C GLY A 1070 -13.38 28.31 66.92
N LEU A 1071 -13.30 29.64 66.80
CA LEU A 1071 -13.14 30.39 65.55
C LEU A 1071 -11.70 30.88 65.36
N VAL A 1072 -11.16 31.68 66.29
CA VAL A 1072 -9.85 32.34 66.14
C VAL A 1072 -8.92 32.04 67.33
N GLY A 1073 -7.70 31.57 67.09
CA GLY A 1073 -6.73 31.31 68.16
C GLY A 1073 -6.28 32.59 68.89
N GLY A 1074 -5.69 33.53 68.16
CA GLY A 1074 -5.35 34.88 68.63
C GLY A 1074 -5.91 35.97 67.72
N ASN A 1075 -6.72 36.89 68.25
CA ASN A 1075 -7.31 37.99 67.49
C ASN A 1075 -6.66 39.34 67.83
N PHE A 1076 -6.16 40.03 66.82
CA PHE A 1076 -5.59 41.37 66.83
C PHE A 1076 -6.32 42.31 65.85
N GLY A 1077 -7.23 41.78 65.02
CA GLY A 1077 -8.01 42.51 64.02
C GLY A 1077 -9.50 42.53 64.33
N PHE A 1078 -10.33 42.37 63.30
CA PHE A 1078 -11.78 42.50 63.36
C PHE A 1078 -12.50 41.20 63.02
N VAL A 1079 -13.49 40.83 63.82
CA VAL A 1079 -14.39 39.69 63.58
C VAL A 1079 -15.84 40.16 63.65
N TYR A 1080 -16.61 39.95 62.58
CA TYR A 1080 -17.99 40.41 62.42
C TYR A 1080 -18.92 39.29 61.94
N GLY A 1081 -20.07 39.11 62.61
CA GLY A 1081 -21.14 38.23 62.12
C GLY A 1081 -20.73 36.76 61.93
N SER A 1082 -19.70 36.30 62.64
CA SER A 1082 -19.05 34.99 62.42
C SER A 1082 -19.28 34.05 63.60
N SER A 1083 -19.41 32.75 63.33
CA SER A 1083 -19.87 31.76 64.32
C SER A 1083 -18.98 30.51 64.37
N SER A 1084 -19.02 29.80 65.49
CA SER A 1084 -18.31 28.53 65.62
C SER A 1084 -19.12 27.50 66.37
N THR A 1085 -19.12 26.27 65.85
CA THR A 1085 -19.58 25.06 66.54
C THR A 1085 -18.41 24.11 66.84
N SER A 1086 -17.17 24.58 66.66
CA SER A 1086 -15.96 23.80 66.88
C SER A 1086 -15.84 23.30 68.32
N ARG A 1087 -15.36 22.06 68.50
CA ARG A 1087 -15.05 21.51 69.82
C ARG A 1087 -13.64 21.92 70.24
N VAL A 1088 -13.51 22.72 71.29
CA VAL A 1088 -12.19 23.08 71.86
C VAL A 1088 -11.76 22.01 72.87
N ASP A 1089 -10.74 21.22 72.52
CA ASP A 1089 -10.22 20.11 73.31
C ASP A 1089 -9.00 20.54 74.16
N VAL A 1090 -9.29 20.94 75.41
CA VAL A 1090 -8.30 21.44 76.37
C VAL A 1090 -7.70 20.28 77.17
N LYS A 1091 -6.37 20.29 77.35
CA LYS A 1091 -5.65 19.25 78.11
C LYS A 1091 -5.30 19.73 79.52
N ALA A 1092 -5.65 18.93 80.53
CA ALA A 1092 -5.31 19.23 81.92
C ALA A 1092 -3.78 19.28 82.12
N GLY A 1093 -3.29 20.27 82.87
CA GLY A 1093 -1.87 20.47 83.16
C GLY A 1093 -1.04 21.11 82.03
N TYR A 1094 -1.67 21.54 80.93
CA TYR A 1094 -0.98 22.12 79.77
C TYR A 1094 -0.95 23.66 79.76
N ASP A 1095 -1.49 24.33 80.78
CA ASP A 1095 -1.45 25.81 80.91
C ASP A 1095 -1.96 26.55 79.65
N GLN A 1096 -3.05 26.07 79.05
CA GLN A 1096 -3.61 26.60 77.80
C GLN A 1096 -4.56 27.77 78.04
N SER A 1097 -4.54 28.77 77.14
CA SER A 1097 -5.58 29.81 77.07
C SER A 1097 -6.63 29.39 76.06
N TYR A 1098 -7.92 29.45 76.38
CA TYR A 1098 -8.96 28.95 75.48
C TYR A 1098 -10.26 29.76 75.53
N GLY A 1099 -11.03 29.72 74.44
CA GLY A 1099 -12.35 30.33 74.35
C GLY A 1099 -13.22 29.74 73.25
N ALA A 1100 -14.54 29.81 73.45
CA ALA A 1100 -15.52 29.21 72.53
C ALA A 1100 -15.48 29.84 71.12
N LEU A 1101 -15.26 31.16 71.02
CA LEU A 1101 -15.08 31.85 69.75
C LEU A 1101 -13.62 32.26 69.53
N VAL A 1102 -13.02 32.99 70.47
CA VAL A 1102 -11.64 33.48 70.38
C VAL A 1102 -10.82 32.99 71.57
N GLY A 1103 -9.63 32.45 71.33
CA GLY A 1103 -8.74 31.98 72.40
C GLY A 1103 -8.14 33.12 73.22
N VAL A 1104 -7.56 34.12 72.55
CA VAL A 1104 -7.12 35.38 73.16
C VAL A 1104 -7.48 36.55 72.25
N ASN A 1105 -8.14 37.57 72.80
CA ASN A 1105 -8.60 38.73 72.03
C ASN A 1105 -7.90 40.03 72.45
N TYR A 1106 -7.20 40.65 71.51
CA TYR A 1106 -6.64 42.01 71.55
C TYR A 1106 -7.31 42.95 70.55
N GLY A 1107 -8.14 42.43 69.65
CA GLY A 1107 -8.88 43.17 68.64
C GLY A 1107 -10.37 43.34 68.98
N GLN A 1108 -11.20 43.52 67.94
CA GLN A 1108 -12.65 43.69 68.07
C GLN A 1108 -13.41 42.48 67.56
N VAL A 1109 -14.40 42.04 68.36
CA VAL A 1109 -15.35 40.99 68.00
C VAL A 1109 -16.75 41.57 68.12
N LYS A 1110 -17.52 41.57 67.04
CA LYS A 1110 -18.97 41.81 67.10
C LYS A 1110 -19.69 40.56 66.57
N PRO A 1111 -20.63 40.02 67.36
CA PRO A 1111 -21.37 38.81 66.99
C PRO A 1111 -22.15 38.98 65.68
#